data_AF-A0A851X4L6-F1
#
_entry.id   AF-A0A851X4L6-F1
#
_cell.length_a   1.000
_cell.length_b   1.000
_cell.length_c   1.000
_cell.angle_alpha   90.00
_cell.angle_beta   90.00
_cell.angle_gamma   90.00
#
_symmetry.space_group_name_H-M   'P 1'
#
loop_
_entity.id
_entity.type
_entity.pdbx_description
1 polymer ?
#
loop_
_entity_poly.entity_id
_entity_poly.type
_entity_poly.pdbx_seq_one_letter_code
_entity_poly.pdbx_strand_id
1 'polypeptide(L)'
;MTRECSVLLPRVCAALAGPRQPRYDDTCLEKLLDWFRSLTALDPSVELVQDNPCLMEFIASVLALPKPSPSILSFTLRLAGILAASESRFQHLQQEKLLVRLFGRDGPLSSAVWEDASVRSGWVNGVHSMMQHQPALHFLCEGGGIDVIFTLQGDPSLFVASAASQLLVHMLTLSVESETTKPLTTKDCDWPACAQMIIKHIEDSLQSSSASHIEQSLKLLTSLFGSCHAPWTEVLWLRIAKQIESFLMEETVQVQHMLANLLLKMSRSPVFDTEGSFWALVTSALEHLTPVQAGPLAVRILRLYKCPQDVRIRALTVLLQPMDCILRAASQPLEYAGLLDESVSDPITIESLLSSRSSCASLLCQTLAHLKELLSLVDLPMDLPSAPLLRSLMTILQFCNGFLSPASPLGNTVSRILINSFRVQRSALDVLAALSEQKGCDTLIGSVFDVLLPYLESPNTSPTVLKTTFQATSKWLVRLQEVSCSNSQWQQAEKILEDVFLVLQKRLCSPCWEVRDSSLEFLTVLIKCLTDQDEFRQSLLSSEVPRLTENLLEDPESYVRASAVTAVGHLAFITYFAPESPVVENQCNKENTIAKLQEILSTDPEGFPRRAVISIFIEWVRQGCTGQLKDTEQFVSRVIQTVEHDLDWEVRLGGLELVDIFCHHAFCHFGLPKCPYAPVSSAVTSSIHQNEVLQILCRANLFSFLFRSLCDCDQPVGQRACDLLLNLRINFYPTSTPRDSQETEDSPVGRSIAWLQRTLRQGSLAKNFPTDGGNGVDFQDPESMMIALGTIDLEELRDELNKSSDHVEKSPQSLLQDILATVGTIEENEADCY
;
A
#
# COMPACT_ATOMS: atom_id res chain seq x y z
N MET A 1 -2.63 20.87 27.26
CA MET A 1 -1.26 21.25 26.84
C MET A 1 -0.28 20.85 27.94
N THR A 2 0.97 20.45 27.64
CA THR A 2 1.97 20.18 28.71
C THR A 2 2.48 21.48 29.33
N ARG A 3 2.98 21.40 30.57
CA ARG A 3 3.47 22.57 31.31
C ARG A 3 4.71 23.19 30.66
N GLU A 4 5.56 22.37 30.05
CA GLU A 4 6.76 22.81 29.34
C GLU A 4 6.37 23.60 28.09
N CYS A 5 5.37 23.14 27.33
CA CYS A 5 4.92 23.82 26.13
C CYS A 5 4.24 25.17 26.45
N SER A 6 3.46 25.27 27.53
CA SER A 6 2.79 26.53 27.91
C SER A 6 3.78 27.63 28.32
N VAL A 7 4.95 27.26 28.85
CA VAL A 7 6.02 28.21 29.17
C VAL A 7 6.77 28.68 27.92
N LEU A 8 6.93 27.82 26.91
CA LEU A 8 7.65 28.14 25.68
C LEU A 8 6.82 28.93 24.66
N LEU A 9 5.51 28.66 24.60
CA LEU A 9 4.61 29.21 23.58
C LEU A 9 4.60 30.75 23.50
N PRO A 10 4.54 31.53 24.60
CA PRO A 10 4.56 32.99 24.52
C PRO A 10 5.83 33.54 23.84
N ARG A 11 6.98 32.90 24.07
CA ARG A 11 8.26 33.29 23.44
C ARG A 11 8.25 33.00 21.94
N VAL A 12 7.65 31.88 21.54
CA VAL A 12 7.48 31.52 20.12
C VAL A 12 6.55 32.52 19.43
N CYS A 13 5.40 32.84 20.04
CA CYS A 13 4.48 33.86 19.54
C CYS A 13 5.17 35.23 19.34
N ALA A 14 5.95 35.68 20.33
CA ALA A 14 6.69 36.93 20.21
C ALA A 14 7.75 36.89 19.08
N ALA A 15 8.45 35.76 18.92
CA ALA A 15 9.44 35.57 17.87
C ALA A 15 8.82 35.57 16.46
N LEU A 16 7.65 34.95 16.28
CA LEU A 16 6.93 34.93 15.02
C LEU A 16 6.34 36.31 14.66
N ALA A 17 5.91 37.10 15.66
CA ALA A 17 5.37 38.45 15.45
C ALA A 17 6.44 39.56 15.29
N GLY A 18 7.72 39.26 15.58
CA GLY A 18 8.80 40.27 15.54
C GLY A 18 9.07 40.82 14.13
N PRO A 19 9.51 42.09 13.98
CA PRO A 19 9.78 42.71 12.67
C PRO A 19 11.10 42.26 12.01
N ARG A 20 12.01 41.62 12.76
CA ARG A 20 13.26 41.02 12.26
C ARG A 20 13.07 39.49 12.10
N GLN A 21 12.17 39.09 11.21
CA GLN A 21 11.82 37.68 11.05
C GLN A 21 12.97 36.92 10.37
N PRO A 22 13.54 35.86 10.98
CA PRO A 22 14.26 34.86 10.20
C PRO A 22 13.27 34.20 9.22
N ARG A 23 13.76 33.72 8.06
CA ARG A 23 12.94 32.91 7.15
C ARG A 23 12.67 31.57 7.84
N TYR A 24 11.54 31.46 8.53
CA TYR A 24 11.08 30.18 9.09
C TYR A 24 10.73 29.22 7.95
N ASP A 25 11.16 27.97 8.08
CA ASP A 25 10.76 26.89 7.17
C ASP A 25 9.24 26.66 7.31
N ASP A 26 8.52 26.66 6.20
CA ASP A 26 7.08 26.39 6.13
C ASP A 26 6.72 25.07 6.83
N THR A 27 7.64 24.09 6.81
CA THR A 27 7.49 22.81 7.52
C THR A 27 7.28 22.97 9.02
N CYS A 28 7.95 23.94 9.66
CA CYS A 28 7.80 24.19 11.10
C CYS A 28 6.44 24.81 11.44
N LEU A 29 5.97 25.72 10.59
CA LEU A 29 4.66 26.35 10.74
C LEU A 29 3.52 25.34 10.54
N GLU A 30 3.64 24.43 9.57
CA GLU A 30 2.68 23.34 9.37
C GLU A 30 2.60 22.42 10.58
N LYS A 31 3.75 21.95 11.11
CA LYS A 31 3.79 21.11 12.32
C LYS A 31 3.15 21.81 13.52
N LEU A 32 3.32 23.13 13.63
CA LEU A 32 2.72 23.92 14.70
C LEU A 32 1.19 24.00 14.55
N LEU A 33 0.68 24.17 13.32
CA LEU A 33 -0.76 24.14 13.05
C LEU A 33 -1.36 22.76 13.35
N ASP A 34 -0.67 21.68 13.01
CA ASP A 34 -1.11 20.30 13.32
C ASP A 34 -1.19 20.07 14.83
N TRP A 35 -0.20 20.55 15.58
CA TRP A 35 -0.24 20.50 17.03
C TRP A 35 -1.44 21.27 17.60
N PHE A 36 -1.73 22.48 17.11
CA PHE A 36 -2.91 23.23 17.54
C PHE A 36 -4.22 22.52 17.19
N ARG A 37 -4.34 21.90 16.00
CA ARG A 37 -5.52 21.08 15.66
C ARG A 37 -5.74 19.98 16.69
N SER A 38 -4.69 19.23 17.03
CA SER A 38 -4.78 18.18 18.06
C SER A 38 -5.21 18.73 19.42
N LEU A 39 -4.69 19.89 19.83
CA LEU A 39 -5.11 20.54 21.08
C LEU A 39 -6.58 20.96 21.05
N THR A 40 -7.02 21.59 19.96
CA THR A 40 -8.42 22.06 19.84
C THR A 40 -9.43 20.93 19.75
N ALA A 41 -9.03 19.74 19.31
CA ALA A 41 -9.86 18.54 19.29
C ALA A 41 -10.02 17.91 20.70
N LEU A 42 -8.98 18.00 21.54
CA LEU A 42 -8.99 17.48 22.91
C LEU A 42 -9.68 18.42 23.90
N ASP A 43 -9.69 19.73 23.62
CA ASP A 43 -10.33 20.76 24.43
C ASP A 43 -11.23 21.69 23.57
N PRO A 44 -12.56 21.46 23.56
CA PRO A 44 -13.52 22.27 22.83
C PRO A 44 -13.90 23.58 23.55
N SER A 45 -13.45 23.76 24.80
CA SER A 45 -13.81 24.91 25.64
C SER A 45 -12.99 26.16 25.30
N VAL A 46 -13.26 27.27 26.00
CA VAL A 46 -12.50 28.53 25.85
C VAL A 46 -11.16 28.48 26.61
N GLU A 47 -10.93 27.46 27.45
CA GLU A 47 -9.78 27.34 28.34
C GLU A 47 -8.46 27.47 27.57
N LEU A 48 -8.31 26.84 26.40
CA LEU A 48 -7.09 27.00 25.59
C LEU A 48 -6.72 28.46 25.27
N VAL A 49 -7.70 29.31 24.95
CA VAL A 49 -7.47 30.72 24.57
C VAL A 49 -7.34 31.61 25.82
N GLN A 50 -8.10 31.30 26.88
CA GLN A 50 -8.01 32.02 28.16
C GLN A 50 -6.70 31.73 28.90
N ASP A 51 -6.25 30.49 28.88
CA ASP A 51 -5.01 30.05 29.53
C ASP A 51 -3.76 30.49 28.75
N ASN A 52 -3.90 30.84 27.47
CA ASN A 52 -2.80 31.24 26.59
C ASN A 52 -3.11 32.56 25.85
N PRO A 53 -3.17 33.71 26.57
CA PRO A 53 -3.50 35.00 25.96
C PRO A 53 -2.52 35.45 24.87
N CYS A 54 -1.29 34.90 24.88
CA CYS A 54 -0.27 35.16 23.87
C CYS A 54 -0.70 34.83 22.44
N LEU A 55 -1.67 33.92 22.24
CA LEU A 55 -2.21 33.58 20.92
C LEU A 55 -3.02 34.74 20.31
N MET A 56 -3.84 35.41 21.12
CA MET A 56 -4.61 36.57 20.66
C MET A 56 -3.71 37.79 20.48
N GLU A 57 -2.75 37.99 21.39
CA GLU A 57 -1.73 39.04 21.27
C GLU A 57 -0.89 38.86 19.99
N PHE A 58 -0.53 37.62 19.66
CA PHE A 58 0.15 37.29 18.41
C PHE A 58 -0.67 37.72 17.18
N ILE A 59 -1.94 37.30 17.09
CA ILE A 59 -2.83 37.66 15.97
C ILE A 59 -2.94 39.19 15.86
N ALA A 60 -3.18 39.88 16.97
CA ALA A 60 -3.30 41.34 17.00
C ALA A 60 -2.00 42.03 16.56
N SER A 61 -0.84 41.49 16.96
CA SER A 61 0.48 42.02 16.61
C SER A 61 0.76 41.87 15.12
N VAL A 62 0.47 40.71 14.53
CA VAL A 62 0.63 40.48 13.07
C VAL A 62 -0.27 41.43 12.27
N LEU A 63 -1.52 41.63 12.71
CA LEU A 63 -2.46 42.58 12.09
C LEU A 63 -2.05 44.05 12.23
N ALA A 64 -1.19 44.40 13.20
CA ALA A 64 -0.67 45.74 13.39
C ALA A 64 0.58 46.03 12.53
N LEU A 65 1.19 45.00 11.93
CA LEU A 65 2.35 45.18 11.06
C LEU A 65 1.93 45.83 9.74
N PRO A 66 2.67 46.86 9.25
CA PRO A 66 2.34 47.52 8.00
C PRO A 66 2.57 46.63 6.76
N LYS A 67 3.48 45.65 6.86
CA LYS A 67 3.78 44.65 5.82
C LYS A 67 4.13 43.31 6.48
N PRO A 68 3.14 42.47 6.84
CA PRO A 68 3.41 41.14 7.38
C PRO A 68 4.00 40.22 6.29
N SER A 69 4.84 39.27 6.68
CA SER A 69 5.30 38.21 5.77
C SER A 69 4.11 37.36 5.29
N PRO A 70 4.00 37.02 3.99
CA PRO A 70 2.93 36.16 3.47
C PRO A 70 2.81 34.82 4.20
N SER A 71 3.92 34.17 4.56
CA SER A 71 3.91 32.88 5.27
C SER A 71 3.36 33.01 6.69
N ILE A 72 3.77 34.04 7.43
CA ILE A 72 3.27 34.32 8.79
C ILE A 72 1.81 34.74 8.77
N LEU A 73 1.39 35.54 7.78
CA LEU A 73 -0.01 35.91 7.61
C LEU A 73 -0.88 34.69 7.25
N SER A 74 -0.40 33.83 6.35
CA SER A 74 -1.06 32.55 6.02
C SER A 74 -1.21 31.65 7.25
N PHE A 75 -0.14 31.48 8.02
CA PHE A 75 -0.15 30.78 9.30
C PHE A 75 -1.16 31.40 10.27
N THR A 76 -1.19 32.73 10.39
CA THR A 76 -2.09 33.47 11.28
C THR A 76 -3.56 33.27 10.89
N LEU A 77 -3.89 33.34 9.60
CA LEU A 77 -5.23 33.08 9.09
C LEU A 77 -5.69 31.65 9.41
N ARG A 78 -4.82 30.66 9.21
CA ARG A 78 -5.12 29.26 9.50
C ARG A 78 -5.25 28.99 11.00
N LEU A 79 -4.37 29.56 11.82
CA LEU A 79 -4.43 29.47 13.27
C LEU A 79 -5.72 30.09 13.80
N ALA A 80 -6.07 31.30 13.36
CA ALA A 80 -7.32 31.95 13.74
C ALA A 80 -8.53 31.08 13.37
N GLY A 81 -8.49 30.45 12.18
CA GLY A 81 -9.51 29.50 11.75
C GLY A 81 -9.65 28.28 12.66
N ILE A 82 -8.53 27.65 13.04
CA ILE A 82 -8.49 26.50 13.96
C ILE A 82 -9.04 26.89 15.34
N LEU A 83 -8.63 28.04 15.87
CA LEU A 83 -9.12 28.54 17.16
C LEU A 83 -10.62 28.85 17.12
N ALA A 84 -11.11 29.39 16.00
CA ALA A 84 -12.50 29.74 15.78
C ALA A 84 -13.40 28.55 15.37
N ALA A 85 -12.86 27.32 15.33
CA ALA A 85 -13.62 26.12 15.01
C ALA A 85 -14.69 25.77 16.05
N SER A 86 -14.54 26.18 17.32
CA SER A 86 -15.64 26.08 18.31
C SER A 86 -16.40 27.40 18.42
N GLU A 87 -17.71 27.30 18.64
CA GLU A 87 -18.60 28.47 18.68
C GLU A 87 -18.23 29.45 19.80
N SER A 88 -17.85 28.94 20.97
CA SER A 88 -17.48 29.77 22.13
C SER A 88 -16.20 30.59 21.87
N ARG A 89 -15.18 29.97 21.27
CA ARG A 89 -13.94 30.66 20.88
C ARG A 89 -14.16 31.61 19.71
N PHE A 90 -14.98 31.23 18.73
CA PHE A 90 -15.39 32.10 17.65
C PHE A 90 -16.02 33.40 18.18
N GLN A 91 -16.99 33.29 19.10
CA GLN A 91 -17.66 34.45 19.69
C GLN A 91 -16.66 35.34 20.44
N HIS A 92 -15.71 34.75 21.16
CA HIS A 92 -14.66 35.51 21.86
C HIS A 92 -13.74 36.27 20.88
N LEU A 93 -13.23 35.61 19.84
CA LEU A 93 -12.40 36.24 18.81
C LEU A 93 -13.16 37.32 18.01
N GLN A 94 -14.48 37.13 17.84
CA GLN A 94 -15.36 38.10 17.20
C GLN A 94 -15.61 39.34 18.07
N GLN A 95 -15.77 39.17 19.40
CA GLN A 95 -15.90 40.28 20.36
C GLN A 95 -14.66 41.18 20.33
N GLU A 96 -13.47 40.59 20.23
CA GLU A 96 -12.19 41.29 20.07
C GLU A 96 -11.96 41.84 18.64
N LYS A 97 -12.93 41.66 17.73
CA LYS A 97 -12.90 42.10 16.33
C LYS A 97 -11.73 41.55 15.51
N LEU A 98 -11.12 40.44 15.94
CA LEU A 98 -9.97 39.85 15.25
C LEU A 98 -10.40 39.16 13.95
N LEU A 99 -11.53 38.44 13.96
CA LEU A 99 -12.01 37.71 12.77
C LEU A 99 -12.44 38.66 11.65
N VAL A 100 -13.16 39.75 11.97
CA VAL A 100 -13.53 40.79 10.99
C VAL A 100 -12.27 41.40 10.34
N ARG A 101 -11.21 41.63 11.12
CA ARG A 101 -9.95 42.19 10.61
C ARG A 101 -9.13 41.20 9.79
N LEU A 102 -9.26 39.89 10.01
CA LEU A 102 -8.55 38.85 9.26
C LEU A 102 -9.29 38.41 8.00
N PHE A 103 -10.62 38.27 8.08
CA PHE A 103 -11.43 37.68 7.02
C PHE A 103 -12.37 38.66 6.32
N GLY A 104 -12.57 39.86 6.88
CA GLY A 104 -13.38 40.92 6.28
C GLY A 104 -12.61 41.84 5.32
N ARG A 105 -13.29 42.88 4.82
CA ARG A 105 -12.76 43.82 3.81
C ARG A 105 -11.51 44.61 4.26
N ASP A 106 -11.43 44.90 5.56
CA ASP A 106 -10.30 45.60 6.17
C ASP A 106 -9.06 44.69 6.38
N GLY A 107 -9.19 43.41 6.03
CA GLY A 107 -8.12 42.42 6.12
C GLY A 107 -7.26 42.32 4.86
N PRO A 108 -6.67 41.14 4.58
CA PRO A 108 -5.70 40.98 3.50
C PRO A 108 -6.31 41.22 2.13
N LEU A 109 -7.64 41.03 1.96
CA LEU A 109 -8.37 41.14 0.70
C LEU A 109 -8.13 42.44 -0.08
N SER A 110 -7.94 43.56 0.62
CA SER A 110 -7.74 44.89 0.01
C SER A 110 -6.27 45.31 -0.05
N SER A 111 -5.35 44.42 0.33
CA SER A 111 -3.92 44.68 0.47
C SER A 111 -3.08 43.99 -0.60
N ALA A 112 -1.89 44.51 -0.88
CA ALA A 112 -0.98 43.92 -1.86
C ALA A 112 -0.50 42.50 -1.51
N VAL A 113 -0.60 42.07 -0.24
CA VAL A 113 -0.23 40.71 0.17
C VAL A 113 -1.25 39.65 -0.27
N TRP A 114 -2.45 40.04 -0.71
CA TRP A 114 -3.45 39.12 -1.28
C TRP A 114 -3.01 38.48 -2.60
N GLU A 115 -2.11 39.14 -3.34
CA GLU A 115 -1.55 38.62 -4.59
C GLU A 115 -0.68 37.36 -4.37
N ASP A 116 -0.26 37.10 -3.13
CA ASP A 116 0.46 35.89 -2.78
C ASP A 116 -0.50 34.69 -2.60
N ALA A 117 -0.24 33.60 -3.33
CA ALA A 117 -1.07 32.40 -3.30
C ALA A 117 -1.09 31.72 -1.91
N SER A 118 -0.03 31.86 -1.12
CA SER A 118 0.02 31.32 0.25
C SER A 118 -0.98 32.02 1.17
N VAL A 119 -1.19 33.33 1.00
CA VAL A 119 -2.16 34.12 1.77
C VAL A 119 -3.58 33.74 1.39
N ARG A 120 -3.87 33.61 0.08
CA ARG A 120 -5.19 33.16 -0.39
C ARG A 120 -5.51 31.74 0.08
N SER A 121 -4.53 30.83 -0.02
CA SER A 121 -4.63 29.48 0.55
C SER A 121 -4.86 29.51 2.06
N GLY A 122 -4.11 30.33 2.79
CA GLY A 122 -4.26 30.50 4.24
C GLY A 122 -5.64 31.02 4.63
N TRP A 123 -6.17 31.97 3.86
CA TRP A 123 -7.52 32.53 4.05
C TRP A 123 -8.59 31.45 3.85
N VAL A 124 -8.55 30.71 2.74
CA VAL A 124 -9.52 29.64 2.44
C VAL A 124 -9.48 28.55 3.50
N ASN A 125 -8.28 28.08 3.87
CA ASN A 125 -8.11 27.03 4.87
C ASN A 125 -8.49 27.49 6.29
N GLY A 126 -8.22 28.75 6.63
CA GLY A 126 -8.65 29.35 7.88
C GLY A 126 -10.18 29.43 7.97
N VAL A 127 -10.82 29.93 6.91
CA VAL A 127 -12.28 29.93 6.79
C VAL A 127 -12.85 28.51 6.91
N HIS A 128 -12.31 27.55 6.16
CA HIS A 128 -12.77 26.15 6.21
C HIS A 128 -12.67 25.56 7.62
N SER A 129 -11.57 25.83 8.32
CA SER A 129 -11.37 25.35 9.70
C SER A 129 -12.40 25.96 10.67
N MET A 130 -12.72 27.25 10.49
CA MET A 130 -13.70 27.97 11.31
C MET A 130 -15.15 27.56 11.02
N MET A 131 -15.44 27.10 9.80
CA MET A 131 -16.78 26.82 9.28
C MET A 131 -17.38 25.55 9.86
N GLN A 132 -17.49 25.41 11.18
CA GLN A 132 -18.05 24.22 11.83
C GLN A 132 -19.43 24.48 12.48
N HIS A 133 -19.87 25.74 12.49
CA HIS A 133 -21.07 26.19 13.19
C HIS A 133 -21.76 27.34 12.45
N GLN A 134 -23.02 27.60 12.82
CA GLN A 134 -23.88 28.58 12.16
C GLN A 134 -23.40 30.04 12.27
N PRO A 135 -22.90 30.52 13.42
CA PRO A 135 -22.37 31.88 13.52
C PRO A 135 -21.22 32.18 12.54
N ALA A 136 -20.33 31.21 12.26
CA ALA A 136 -19.27 31.38 11.27
C ALA A 136 -19.81 31.47 9.83
N LEU A 137 -20.83 30.68 9.49
CA LEU A 137 -21.51 30.73 8.20
C LEU A 137 -22.13 32.11 7.98
N HIS A 138 -22.92 32.57 8.95
CA HIS A 138 -23.58 33.86 8.90
C HIS A 138 -22.57 35.02 8.79
N PHE A 139 -21.49 34.98 9.57
CA PHE A 139 -20.41 35.97 9.52
C PHE A 139 -19.81 36.14 8.12
N LEU A 140 -19.58 35.05 7.39
CA LEU A 140 -19.04 35.14 6.02
C LEU A 140 -20.08 35.57 4.99
N CYS A 141 -21.32 35.10 5.12
CA CYS A 141 -22.40 35.50 4.22
C CYS A 141 -22.67 37.00 4.30
N GLU A 142 -22.77 37.56 5.51
CA GLU A 142 -22.98 39.01 5.70
C GLU A 142 -21.74 39.83 5.36
N GLY A 143 -20.54 39.27 5.55
CA GLY A 143 -19.27 39.92 5.26
C GLY A 143 -18.90 40.01 3.77
N GLY A 144 -19.69 39.41 2.87
CA GLY A 144 -19.38 39.29 1.44
C GLY A 144 -18.26 38.30 1.13
N GLY A 145 -17.94 37.40 2.06
CA GLY A 145 -16.88 36.40 1.89
C GLY A 145 -17.22 35.34 0.84
N ILE A 146 -18.51 35.10 0.58
CA ILE A 146 -18.96 34.14 -0.43
C ILE A 146 -18.54 34.55 -1.86
N ASP A 147 -18.61 35.84 -2.19
CA ASP A 147 -18.20 36.35 -3.50
C ASP A 147 -16.69 36.22 -3.70
N VAL A 148 -15.92 36.36 -2.62
CA VAL A 148 -14.47 36.09 -2.62
C VAL A 148 -14.22 34.62 -2.95
N ILE A 149 -14.94 33.70 -2.30
CA ILE A 149 -14.78 32.26 -2.55
C ILE A 149 -15.14 31.89 -3.99
N PHE A 150 -16.21 32.47 -4.56
CA PHE A 150 -16.54 32.28 -5.98
C PHE A 150 -15.42 32.74 -6.89
N THR A 151 -14.81 33.90 -6.60
CA THR A 151 -13.66 34.40 -7.35
C THR A 151 -12.45 33.46 -7.25
N LEU A 152 -12.21 32.91 -6.06
CA LEU A 152 -11.10 31.98 -5.79
C LEU A 152 -11.25 30.61 -6.46
N GLN A 153 -12.46 30.21 -6.90
CA GLN A 153 -12.59 29.00 -7.74
C GLN A 153 -11.86 29.14 -9.08
N GLY A 154 -11.72 30.38 -9.58
CA GLY A 154 -10.97 30.70 -10.80
C GLY A 154 -9.49 31.03 -10.56
N ASP A 155 -8.95 30.77 -9.36
CA ASP A 155 -7.58 31.17 -9.02
C ASP A 155 -6.52 30.48 -9.91
N PRO A 156 -5.44 31.17 -10.31
CA PRO A 156 -4.34 30.56 -11.05
C PRO A 156 -3.64 29.42 -10.27
N SER A 157 -3.69 29.42 -8.94
CA SER A 157 -3.19 28.33 -8.12
C SER A 157 -4.23 27.21 -8.01
N LEU A 158 -3.89 26.03 -8.56
CA LEU A 158 -4.73 24.83 -8.48
C LEU A 158 -5.09 24.45 -7.04
N PHE A 159 -4.18 24.69 -6.08
CA PHE A 159 -4.42 24.41 -4.66
C PHE A 159 -5.48 25.34 -4.06
N VAL A 160 -5.43 26.63 -4.40
CA VAL A 160 -6.41 27.62 -3.93
C VAL A 160 -7.78 27.34 -4.55
N ALA A 161 -7.85 27.11 -5.86
CA ALA A 161 -9.08 26.79 -6.56
C ALA A 161 -9.75 25.51 -6.03
N SER A 162 -8.95 24.47 -5.77
CA SER A 162 -9.43 23.22 -5.16
C SER A 162 -9.95 23.43 -3.75
N ALA A 163 -9.20 24.16 -2.90
CA ALA A 163 -9.61 24.44 -1.52
C ALA A 163 -10.90 25.30 -1.48
N ALA A 164 -11.04 26.27 -2.39
CA ALA A 164 -12.25 27.09 -2.50
C ALA A 164 -13.46 26.23 -2.89
N SER A 165 -13.29 25.29 -3.82
CA SER A 165 -14.36 24.35 -4.19
C SER A 165 -14.75 23.43 -3.03
N GLN A 166 -13.78 22.90 -2.28
CA GLN A 166 -14.06 22.11 -1.07
C GLN A 166 -14.80 22.92 0.00
N LEU A 167 -14.41 24.18 0.20
CA LEU A 167 -15.08 25.08 1.11
C LEU A 167 -16.54 25.35 0.71
N LEU A 168 -16.82 25.54 -0.58
CA LEU A 168 -18.20 25.69 -1.05
C LEU A 168 -19.05 24.44 -0.81
N VAL A 169 -18.48 23.24 -1.00
CA VAL A 169 -19.16 21.98 -0.65
C VAL A 169 -19.49 21.94 0.83
N HIS A 170 -18.52 22.29 1.68
CA HIS A 170 -18.69 22.30 3.13
C HIS A 170 -19.73 23.32 3.59
N MET A 171 -19.68 24.55 3.06
CA MET A 171 -20.67 25.60 3.32
C MET A 171 -22.07 25.19 2.87
N LEU A 172 -22.22 24.61 1.66
CA LEU A 172 -23.51 24.15 1.15
C LEU A 172 -24.10 23.06 2.05
N THR A 173 -23.27 22.09 2.45
CA THR A 173 -23.69 20.98 3.33
C THR A 173 -24.11 21.49 4.70
N LEU A 174 -23.27 22.31 5.34
CA LEU A 174 -23.56 22.90 6.65
C LEU A 174 -24.82 23.77 6.63
N SER A 175 -24.99 24.60 5.58
CA SER A 175 -26.16 25.46 5.39
C SER A 175 -27.46 24.65 5.33
N VAL A 176 -27.48 23.56 4.56
CA VAL A 176 -28.66 22.70 4.43
C VAL A 176 -28.94 21.93 5.72
N GLU A 177 -27.93 21.28 6.30
CA GLU A 177 -28.13 20.39 7.46
C GLU A 177 -28.55 21.11 8.74
N SER A 178 -28.21 22.39 8.89
CA SER A 178 -28.47 23.18 10.08
C SER A 178 -29.83 23.89 10.08
N GLU A 179 -30.30 24.35 8.92
CA GLU A 179 -31.50 25.19 8.82
C GLU A 179 -32.75 24.41 8.33
N THR A 180 -32.58 23.23 7.73
CA THR A 180 -33.71 22.50 7.12
C THR A 180 -34.29 21.42 8.04
N THR A 181 -35.51 21.65 8.54
CA THR A 181 -36.31 20.64 9.28
C THR A 181 -37.35 19.94 8.40
N LYS A 182 -37.46 20.33 7.12
CA LYS A 182 -38.45 19.84 6.15
C LYS A 182 -37.75 19.29 4.91
N PRO A 183 -38.37 18.34 4.17
CA PRO A 183 -37.81 17.86 2.91
C PRO A 183 -37.75 19.01 1.90
N LEU A 184 -36.57 19.21 1.32
CA LEU A 184 -36.34 20.22 0.29
C LEU A 184 -37.06 19.85 -1.01
N THR A 185 -37.54 20.87 -1.73
CA THR A 185 -38.07 20.72 -3.10
C THR A 185 -37.20 21.49 -4.10
N THR A 186 -37.52 21.35 -5.39
CA THR A 186 -36.82 22.08 -6.47
C THR A 186 -37.10 23.59 -6.46
N LYS A 187 -37.97 24.09 -5.58
CA LYS A 187 -38.28 25.52 -5.46
C LYS A 187 -37.24 26.24 -4.62
N ASP A 188 -36.77 27.39 -5.09
CA ASP A 188 -35.73 28.18 -4.41
C ASP A 188 -36.12 28.59 -2.99
N CYS A 189 -37.40 28.91 -2.74
CA CYS A 189 -37.87 29.38 -1.43
C CYS A 189 -37.70 28.38 -0.29
N ASP A 190 -37.47 27.09 -0.61
CA ASP A 190 -37.31 26.04 0.40
C ASP A 190 -35.85 25.91 0.86
N TRP A 191 -34.89 26.48 0.11
CA TRP A 191 -33.45 26.39 0.42
C TRP A 191 -32.99 27.53 1.34
N PRO A 192 -32.04 27.29 2.25
CA PRO A 192 -31.35 28.32 3.02
C PRO A 192 -30.71 29.41 2.14
N ALA A 193 -30.63 30.64 2.64
CA ALA A 193 -30.14 31.78 1.86
C ALA A 193 -28.72 31.56 1.30
N CYS A 194 -27.80 31.04 2.13
CA CYS A 194 -26.45 30.70 1.67
C CYS A 194 -26.46 29.59 0.61
N ALA A 195 -27.32 28.58 0.78
CA ALA A 195 -27.42 27.49 -0.20
C ALA A 195 -27.96 28.00 -1.55
N GLN A 196 -28.95 28.90 -1.53
CA GLN A 196 -29.47 29.53 -2.76
C GLN A 196 -28.37 30.28 -3.53
N MET A 197 -27.51 31.02 -2.84
CA MET A 197 -26.39 31.74 -3.48
C MET A 197 -25.42 30.77 -4.18
N ILE A 198 -25.04 29.68 -3.51
CA ILE A 198 -24.12 28.68 -4.06
C ILE A 198 -24.76 27.93 -5.24
N ILE A 199 -26.02 27.51 -5.11
CA ILE A 199 -26.75 26.78 -6.16
C ILE A 199 -26.92 27.67 -7.39
N LYS A 200 -27.30 28.94 -7.20
CA LYS A 200 -27.42 29.90 -8.30
C LYS A 200 -26.08 30.08 -9.01
N HIS A 201 -24.98 30.22 -8.26
CA HIS A 201 -23.63 30.32 -8.85
C HIS A 201 -23.27 29.09 -9.67
N ILE A 202 -23.63 27.88 -9.20
CA ILE A 202 -23.45 26.63 -9.96
C ILE A 202 -24.25 26.68 -11.26
N GLU A 203 -25.53 27.04 -11.20
CA GLU A 203 -26.42 27.11 -12.37
C GLU A 203 -25.95 28.13 -13.39
N ASP A 204 -25.64 29.36 -12.94
CA ASP A 204 -25.16 30.46 -13.80
C ASP A 204 -23.81 30.10 -14.47
N SER A 205 -22.93 29.39 -13.74
CA SER A 205 -21.63 28.97 -14.27
C SER A 205 -21.74 27.81 -15.26
N LEU A 206 -22.67 26.87 -15.05
CA LEU A 206 -22.96 25.80 -16.03
C LEU A 206 -23.67 26.35 -17.28
N GLN A 207 -24.44 27.43 -17.17
CA GLN A 207 -25.07 28.08 -18.33
C GLN A 207 -24.15 29.09 -19.03
N SER A 208 -22.94 29.30 -18.50
CA SER A 208 -21.97 30.25 -19.06
C SER A 208 -21.38 29.76 -20.37
N SER A 209 -21.04 30.68 -21.27
CA SER A 209 -20.25 30.38 -22.47
C SER A 209 -18.75 30.21 -22.19
N SER A 210 -18.30 30.48 -20.96
CA SER A 210 -16.90 30.35 -20.56
C SER A 210 -16.59 28.90 -20.18
N ALA A 211 -15.70 28.25 -20.93
CA ALA A 211 -15.23 26.90 -20.61
C ALA A 211 -14.70 26.80 -19.17
N SER A 212 -13.93 27.80 -18.72
CA SER A 212 -13.38 27.80 -17.36
C SER A 212 -14.47 27.80 -16.28
N HIS A 213 -15.59 28.50 -16.48
CA HIS A 213 -16.69 28.51 -15.51
C HIS A 213 -17.37 27.15 -15.44
N ILE A 214 -17.63 26.53 -16.59
CA ILE A 214 -18.19 25.17 -16.68
C ILE A 214 -17.27 24.18 -15.97
N GLU A 215 -15.95 24.23 -16.22
CA GLU A 215 -14.98 23.33 -15.59
C GLU A 215 -14.98 23.45 -14.07
N GLN A 216 -15.00 24.68 -13.53
CA GLN A 216 -14.98 24.88 -12.08
C GLN A 216 -16.27 24.38 -11.42
N SER A 217 -17.42 24.60 -12.05
CA SER A 217 -18.69 24.06 -11.55
C SER A 217 -18.73 22.53 -11.60
N LEU A 218 -18.20 21.91 -12.66
CA LEU A 218 -18.11 20.45 -12.74
C LEU A 218 -17.16 19.87 -11.67
N LYS A 219 -16.03 20.55 -11.38
CA LYS A 219 -15.11 20.16 -10.30
C LYS A 219 -15.79 20.26 -8.93
N LEU A 220 -16.52 21.36 -8.69
CA LEU A 220 -17.30 21.56 -7.47
C LEU A 220 -18.34 20.45 -7.29
N LEU A 221 -19.14 20.17 -8.32
CA LEU A 221 -20.15 19.10 -8.30
C LEU A 221 -19.53 17.72 -8.09
N THR A 222 -18.40 17.43 -8.75
CA THR A 222 -17.67 16.16 -8.57
C THR A 222 -17.20 16.00 -7.12
N SER A 223 -16.73 17.08 -6.49
CA SER A 223 -16.37 17.08 -5.07
C SER A 223 -17.60 16.89 -4.17
N LEU A 224 -18.70 17.58 -4.48
CA LEU A 224 -19.95 17.51 -3.72
C LEU A 224 -20.52 16.09 -3.70
N PHE A 225 -20.81 15.51 -4.86
CA PHE A 225 -21.38 14.15 -4.95
C PHE A 225 -20.40 13.07 -4.51
N GLY A 226 -19.10 13.36 -4.50
CA GLY A 226 -18.07 12.46 -4.00
C GLY A 226 -17.94 12.44 -2.47
N SER A 227 -18.49 13.42 -1.76
CA SER A 227 -18.32 13.59 -0.30
C SER A 227 -19.63 13.69 0.48
N CYS A 228 -20.75 14.05 -0.17
CA CYS A 228 -22.06 14.17 0.45
C CYS A 228 -23.06 13.17 -0.16
N HIS A 229 -23.72 12.39 0.69
CA HIS A 229 -24.72 11.38 0.31
C HIS A 229 -26.10 11.67 0.93
N ALA A 230 -26.37 12.93 1.24
CA ALA A 230 -27.63 13.34 1.84
C ALA A 230 -28.77 13.39 0.79
N PRO A 231 -30.04 13.15 1.16
CA PRO A 231 -31.15 13.08 0.21
C PRO A 231 -31.35 14.35 -0.64
N TRP A 232 -30.98 15.52 -0.12
CA TRP A 232 -31.12 16.79 -0.84
C TRP A 232 -30.23 16.88 -2.08
N THR A 233 -29.18 16.07 -2.18
CA THR A 233 -28.31 16.05 -3.37
C THR A 233 -29.06 15.56 -4.62
N GLU A 234 -30.08 14.71 -4.45
CA GLU A 234 -30.98 14.32 -5.55
C GLU A 234 -31.77 15.51 -6.09
N VAL A 235 -32.27 16.36 -5.18
CA VAL A 235 -33.03 17.56 -5.54
C VAL A 235 -32.16 18.55 -6.29
N LEU A 236 -30.90 18.74 -5.87
CA LEU A 236 -29.92 19.53 -6.61
C LEU A 236 -29.66 18.94 -8.00
N TRP A 237 -29.47 17.63 -8.08
CA TRP A 237 -29.26 16.94 -9.36
C TRP A 237 -30.40 17.20 -10.36
N LEU A 238 -31.66 17.13 -9.93
CA LEU A 238 -32.81 17.41 -10.78
C LEU A 238 -32.80 18.82 -11.40
N ARG A 239 -32.17 19.81 -10.75
CA ARG A 239 -32.04 21.19 -11.28
C ARG A 239 -31.01 21.27 -12.40
N ILE A 240 -29.91 20.51 -12.30
CA ILE A 240 -28.75 20.62 -13.20
C ILE A 240 -28.67 19.52 -14.27
N ALA A 241 -29.38 18.39 -14.10
CA ALA A 241 -29.24 17.19 -14.93
C ALA A 241 -29.38 17.47 -16.44
N LYS A 242 -30.36 18.31 -16.83
CA LYS A 242 -30.59 18.66 -18.24
C LYS A 242 -29.41 19.42 -18.87
N GLN A 243 -28.76 20.29 -18.10
CA GLN A 243 -27.58 21.02 -18.58
C GLN A 243 -26.35 20.11 -18.67
N ILE A 244 -26.24 19.13 -17.77
CA ILE A 244 -25.19 18.11 -17.85
C ILE A 244 -25.41 17.21 -19.08
N GLU A 245 -26.66 16.85 -19.38
CA GLU A 245 -27.04 16.09 -20.56
C GLU A 245 -26.69 16.81 -21.87
N SER A 246 -26.91 18.13 -21.97
CA SER A 246 -26.54 18.87 -23.18
C SER A 246 -25.03 18.83 -23.46
N PHE A 247 -24.18 18.80 -22.42
CA PHE A 247 -22.72 18.71 -22.61
C PHE A 247 -22.23 17.35 -23.12
N LEU A 248 -23.03 16.29 -23.00
CA LEU A 248 -22.70 15.01 -23.64
C LEU A 248 -22.97 15.03 -25.16
N MET A 249 -23.93 15.86 -25.58
CA MET A 249 -24.38 15.97 -26.98
C MET A 249 -23.59 17.04 -27.76
N GLU A 250 -23.02 18.03 -27.07
CA GLU A 250 -22.27 19.13 -27.68
C GLU A 250 -20.76 18.82 -27.80
N GLU A 251 -20.25 18.63 -29.02
CA GLU A 251 -18.82 18.38 -29.28
C GLU A 251 -17.91 19.59 -29.01
N THR A 252 -18.48 20.79 -28.88
CA THR A 252 -17.73 22.06 -28.77
C THR A 252 -17.08 22.27 -27.40
N VAL A 253 -17.55 21.58 -26.36
CA VAL A 253 -17.10 21.77 -24.97
C VAL A 253 -16.24 20.57 -24.56
N GLN A 254 -14.94 20.77 -24.34
CA GLN A 254 -13.97 19.69 -24.01
C GLN A 254 -14.05 19.21 -22.55
N VAL A 255 -15.25 18.88 -22.06
CA VAL A 255 -15.51 18.53 -20.65
C VAL A 255 -15.89 17.06 -20.43
N GLN A 256 -15.88 16.25 -21.50
CA GLN A 256 -16.33 14.85 -21.51
C GLN A 256 -15.70 13.98 -20.41
N HIS A 257 -14.41 14.14 -20.15
CA HIS A 257 -13.69 13.40 -19.10
C HIS A 257 -14.13 13.79 -17.68
N MET A 258 -14.49 15.06 -17.46
CA MET A 258 -15.02 15.54 -16.17
C MET A 258 -16.44 15.04 -15.94
N LEU A 259 -17.25 14.93 -17.00
CA LEU A 259 -18.59 14.33 -16.93
C LEU A 259 -18.53 12.86 -16.53
N ALA A 260 -17.61 12.09 -17.13
CA ALA A 260 -17.39 10.69 -16.74
C ALA A 260 -16.99 10.56 -15.26
N ASN A 261 -16.14 11.46 -14.76
CA ASN A 261 -15.73 11.47 -13.35
C ASN A 261 -16.88 11.89 -12.41
N LEU A 262 -17.70 12.86 -12.81
CA LEU A 262 -18.90 13.28 -12.06
C LEU A 262 -19.88 12.12 -11.90
N LEU A 263 -20.26 11.47 -13.01
CA LEU A 263 -21.17 10.32 -12.99
C LEU A 263 -20.60 9.15 -12.17
N LEU A 264 -19.28 8.96 -12.22
CA LEU A 264 -18.59 7.96 -11.42
C LEU A 264 -18.67 8.25 -9.91
N LYS A 265 -18.57 9.52 -9.49
CA LYS A 265 -18.73 9.89 -8.07
C LYS A 265 -20.17 9.70 -7.62
N MET A 266 -21.12 10.10 -8.45
CA MET A 266 -22.55 9.95 -8.18
C MET A 266 -22.99 8.50 -8.07
N SER A 267 -22.49 7.59 -8.92
CA SER A 267 -22.88 6.18 -8.92
C SER A 267 -22.50 5.41 -7.65
N ARG A 268 -21.66 6.01 -6.78
CA ARG A 268 -21.32 5.46 -5.46
C ARG A 268 -22.27 5.90 -4.35
N SER A 269 -23.11 6.91 -4.62
CA SER A 269 -24.04 7.45 -3.63
C SER A 269 -25.30 6.59 -3.58
N PRO A 270 -25.74 6.13 -2.39
CA PRO A 270 -26.97 5.34 -2.24
C PRO A 270 -28.23 6.13 -2.62
N VAL A 271 -28.12 7.46 -2.75
CA VAL A 271 -29.23 8.35 -3.12
C VAL A 271 -29.70 8.09 -4.56
N PHE A 272 -28.80 7.66 -5.46
CA PHE A 272 -29.12 7.44 -6.88
C PHE A 272 -29.38 5.97 -7.22
N ASP A 273 -29.72 5.14 -6.22
CA ASP A 273 -29.97 3.69 -6.35
C ASP A 273 -31.29 3.36 -7.09
N THR A 274 -32.23 4.29 -7.23
CA THR A 274 -33.56 4.07 -7.81
C THR A 274 -33.58 4.27 -9.33
N GLU A 275 -34.46 3.54 -10.05
CA GLU A 275 -34.68 3.71 -11.49
C GLU A 275 -35.16 5.14 -11.78
N GLY A 276 -34.24 5.99 -12.26
CA GLY A 276 -34.46 7.41 -12.47
C GLY A 276 -33.57 7.98 -13.58
N SER A 277 -33.68 9.30 -13.81
CA SER A 277 -32.97 10.03 -14.88
C SER A 277 -31.45 9.90 -14.85
N PHE A 278 -30.87 9.57 -13.69
CA PHE A 278 -29.44 9.33 -13.53
C PHE A 278 -28.93 8.18 -14.40
N TRP A 279 -29.56 7.00 -14.35
CA TRP A 279 -29.11 5.84 -15.11
C TRP A 279 -29.29 6.01 -16.61
N ALA A 280 -30.32 6.75 -17.04
CA ALA A 280 -30.49 7.15 -18.44
C ALA A 280 -29.31 8.02 -18.93
N LEU A 281 -28.86 8.96 -18.10
CA LEU A 281 -27.71 9.80 -18.42
C LEU A 281 -26.39 8.99 -18.42
N VAL A 282 -26.23 8.04 -17.50
CA VAL A 282 -25.08 7.12 -17.50
C VAL A 282 -25.04 6.31 -18.78
N THR A 283 -26.18 5.75 -19.23
CA THR A 283 -26.29 5.06 -20.52
C THR A 283 -25.94 5.98 -21.68
N SER A 284 -26.48 7.21 -21.70
CA SER A 284 -26.16 8.20 -22.72
C SER A 284 -24.66 8.54 -22.73
N ALA A 285 -24.03 8.70 -21.57
CA ALA A 285 -22.59 8.93 -21.47
C ALA A 285 -21.78 7.74 -22.01
N LEU A 286 -22.19 6.50 -21.72
CA LEU A 286 -21.53 5.30 -22.27
C LEU A 286 -21.68 5.19 -23.80
N GLU A 287 -22.72 5.79 -24.40
CA GLU A 287 -22.96 5.77 -25.84
C GLU A 287 -22.19 6.86 -26.61
N HIS A 288 -22.06 8.06 -26.02
CA HIS A 288 -21.49 9.22 -26.71
C HIS A 288 -20.00 9.44 -26.40
N LEU A 289 -19.53 8.97 -25.25
CA LEU A 289 -18.13 9.12 -24.87
C LEU A 289 -17.25 8.09 -25.60
N THR A 290 -16.04 8.51 -25.96
CA THR A 290 -15.04 7.58 -26.52
C THR A 290 -14.68 6.50 -25.48
N PRO A 291 -14.28 5.29 -25.89
CA PRO A 291 -13.90 4.23 -24.94
C PRO A 291 -12.79 4.62 -23.97
N VAL A 292 -11.89 5.53 -24.37
CA VAL A 292 -10.82 6.09 -23.52
C VAL A 292 -11.42 6.89 -22.35
N GLN A 293 -12.49 7.65 -22.62
CA GLN A 293 -13.19 8.49 -21.64
C GLN A 293 -14.19 7.67 -20.81
N ALA A 294 -14.92 6.77 -21.46
CA ALA A 294 -15.98 5.96 -20.85
C ALA A 294 -15.43 4.77 -20.04
N GLY A 295 -14.24 4.24 -20.38
CA GLY A 295 -13.66 3.04 -19.76
C GLY A 295 -13.60 3.08 -18.22
N PRO A 296 -13.07 4.15 -17.58
CA PRO A 296 -13.06 4.28 -16.12
C PRO A 296 -14.46 4.30 -15.49
N LEU A 297 -15.45 4.88 -16.17
CA LEU A 297 -16.84 4.86 -15.74
C LEU A 297 -17.43 3.45 -15.86
N ALA A 298 -17.22 2.80 -17.02
CA ALA A 298 -17.70 1.45 -17.31
C ALA A 298 -17.20 0.41 -16.30
N VAL A 299 -15.88 0.29 -16.10
CA VAL A 299 -15.31 -0.71 -15.16
C VAL A 299 -15.83 -0.53 -13.73
N ARG A 300 -16.10 0.71 -13.33
CA ARG A 300 -16.61 1.02 -12.00
C ARG A 300 -18.09 0.72 -11.86
N ILE A 301 -18.88 0.99 -12.89
CA ILE A 301 -20.30 0.59 -12.95
C ILE A 301 -20.43 -0.93 -12.82
N LEU A 302 -19.58 -1.69 -13.53
CA LEU A 302 -19.60 -3.16 -13.48
C LEU A 302 -19.31 -3.73 -12.07
N ARG A 303 -18.70 -2.94 -11.19
CA ARG A 303 -18.44 -3.30 -9.79
C ARG A 303 -19.59 -2.98 -8.84
N LEU A 304 -20.56 -2.18 -9.28
CA LEU A 304 -21.69 -1.83 -8.46
C LEU A 304 -22.68 -2.99 -8.40
N TYR A 305 -22.98 -3.44 -7.18
CA TYR A 305 -23.94 -4.50 -6.93
C TYR A 305 -25.35 -4.09 -7.40
N LYS A 306 -25.74 -2.84 -7.12
CA LYS A 306 -27.05 -2.26 -7.47
C LYS A 306 -27.02 -1.44 -8.77
N CYS A 307 -26.61 -2.06 -9.87
CA CYS A 307 -26.68 -1.45 -11.20
C CYS A 307 -27.80 -2.11 -12.03
N PRO A 308 -28.64 -1.33 -12.75
CA PRO A 308 -29.58 -1.85 -13.74
C PRO A 308 -28.86 -2.72 -14.78
N GLN A 309 -29.53 -3.80 -15.24
CA GLN A 309 -28.91 -4.81 -16.12
C GLN A 309 -28.57 -4.26 -17.51
N ASP A 310 -29.43 -3.40 -18.05
CA ASP A 310 -29.23 -2.69 -19.32
C ASP A 310 -27.98 -1.80 -19.29
N VAL A 311 -27.79 -1.02 -18.21
CA VAL A 311 -26.59 -0.21 -18.00
C VAL A 311 -25.35 -1.10 -17.86
N ARG A 312 -25.47 -2.22 -17.15
CA ARG A 312 -24.37 -3.19 -16.98
C ARG A 312 -23.95 -3.81 -18.31
N ILE A 313 -24.92 -4.21 -19.14
CA ILE A 313 -24.65 -4.74 -20.49
C ILE A 313 -23.94 -3.68 -21.32
N ARG A 314 -24.43 -2.43 -21.31
CA ARG A 314 -23.79 -1.33 -22.06
C ARG A 314 -22.36 -1.04 -21.58
N ALA A 315 -22.14 -1.00 -20.27
CA ALA A 315 -20.81 -0.80 -19.70
C ALA A 315 -19.84 -1.92 -20.10
N LEU A 316 -20.32 -3.18 -20.10
CA LEU A 316 -19.54 -4.32 -20.59
C LEU A 316 -19.22 -4.16 -22.08
N THR A 317 -20.19 -3.78 -22.90
CA THR A 317 -19.98 -3.52 -24.33
C THR A 317 -18.85 -2.52 -24.54
N VAL A 318 -18.92 -1.34 -23.91
CA VAL A 318 -17.90 -0.29 -24.05
C VAL A 318 -16.51 -0.80 -23.68
N LEU A 319 -16.40 -1.57 -22.58
CA LEU A 319 -15.14 -2.13 -22.12
C LEU A 319 -14.58 -3.18 -23.09
N LEU A 320 -15.44 -4.02 -23.65
CA LEU A 320 -15.08 -5.14 -24.51
C LEU A 320 -14.90 -4.75 -25.98
N GLN A 321 -15.45 -3.61 -26.42
CA GLN A 321 -15.45 -3.17 -27.81
C GLN A 321 -14.03 -3.10 -28.43
N PRO A 322 -12.98 -2.59 -27.76
CA PRO A 322 -11.63 -2.63 -28.31
C PRO A 322 -11.12 -4.07 -28.54
N MET A 323 -11.45 -5.00 -27.65
CA MET A 323 -11.05 -6.42 -27.77
C MET A 323 -11.80 -7.12 -28.91
N ASP A 324 -13.08 -6.78 -29.10
CA ASP A 324 -13.93 -7.26 -30.20
C ASP A 324 -13.41 -6.79 -31.56
N CYS A 325 -13.04 -5.50 -31.68
CA CYS A 325 -12.44 -4.95 -32.90
C CYS A 325 -11.11 -5.62 -33.27
N ILE A 326 -10.27 -5.96 -32.28
CA ILE A 326 -9.02 -6.70 -32.52
C ILE A 326 -9.30 -8.10 -33.07
N LEU A 327 -10.26 -8.80 -32.48
CA LEU A 327 -10.64 -10.14 -32.93
C LEU A 327 -11.19 -10.09 -34.37
N ARG A 328 -12.08 -9.13 -34.66
CA ARG A 328 -12.58 -8.87 -36.02
C ARG A 328 -11.46 -8.54 -37.01
N ALA A 329 -10.47 -7.78 -36.58
CA ALA A 329 -9.35 -7.40 -37.44
C ALA A 329 -8.46 -8.60 -37.84
N ALA A 330 -8.46 -9.65 -37.03
CA ALA A 330 -7.70 -10.88 -37.21
C ALA A 330 -8.46 -12.00 -37.94
N SER A 331 -9.78 -12.08 -37.78
CA SER A 331 -10.61 -13.16 -38.34
C SER A 331 -11.07 -12.91 -39.77
N GLN A 332 -11.27 -13.98 -40.54
CA GLN A 332 -12.06 -13.93 -41.77
C GLN A 332 -13.55 -13.70 -41.41
N PRO A 333 -14.35 -12.99 -42.24
CA PRO A 333 -15.75 -12.67 -41.92
C PRO A 333 -16.65 -13.88 -41.60
N LEU A 334 -16.31 -15.07 -42.09
CA LEU A 334 -17.08 -16.31 -41.88
C LEU A 334 -16.67 -17.10 -40.61
N GLU A 335 -15.56 -16.73 -39.96
CA GLU A 335 -15.00 -17.42 -38.78
C GLU A 335 -15.19 -16.62 -37.48
N TYR A 336 -15.85 -15.47 -37.56
CA TYR A 336 -16.06 -14.58 -36.45
C TYR A 336 -17.19 -15.08 -35.55
N ALA A 337 -16.85 -15.50 -34.33
CA ALA A 337 -17.83 -15.90 -33.31
C ALA A 337 -18.28 -14.75 -32.39
N GLY A 338 -17.71 -13.54 -32.54
CA GLY A 338 -18.02 -12.33 -31.78
C GLY A 338 -17.69 -12.38 -30.28
N LEU A 339 -17.19 -11.28 -29.75
CA LEU A 339 -17.18 -11.01 -28.30
C LEU A 339 -18.45 -10.22 -27.91
N LEU A 340 -19.01 -9.46 -28.86
CA LEU A 340 -20.25 -8.68 -28.75
C LEU A 340 -21.23 -9.02 -29.89
N ASP A 341 -22.53 -8.78 -29.65
CA ASP A 341 -23.56 -8.91 -30.68
C ASP A 341 -23.40 -7.81 -31.76
N GLU A 342 -23.64 -8.14 -33.03
CA GLU A 342 -23.39 -7.26 -34.20
C GLU A 342 -24.22 -5.96 -34.17
N SER A 343 -25.27 -5.93 -33.35
CA SER A 343 -26.21 -4.81 -33.23
C SER A 343 -25.74 -3.65 -32.32
N VAL A 344 -24.62 -3.79 -31.60
CA VAL A 344 -24.41 -3.03 -30.35
C VAL A 344 -23.43 -1.84 -30.46
N SER A 345 -22.66 -1.65 -31.53
CA SER A 345 -21.71 -0.51 -31.59
C SER A 345 -21.30 -0.05 -32.99
N ASP A 346 -21.14 1.27 -33.19
CA ASP A 346 -20.42 1.83 -34.33
C ASP A 346 -18.90 1.60 -34.17
N PRO A 347 -18.26 0.75 -35.00
CA PRO A 347 -16.84 0.45 -34.85
C PRO A 347 -15.93 1.59 -35.29
N ILE A 348 -16.43 2.58 -36.05
CA ILE A 348 -15.59 3.58 -36.76
C ILE A 348 -14.68 4.35 -35.80
N THR A 349 -15.22 4.81 -34.66
CA THR A 349 -14.45 5.57 -33.67
C THR A 349 -13.31 4.73 -33.07
N ILE A 350 -13.55 3.45 -32.80
CA ILE A 350 -12.53 2.55 -32.25
C ILE A 350 -11.51 2.16 -33.30
N GLU A 351 -11.94 1.86 -34.52
CA GLU A 351 -11.04 1.53 -35.62
C GLU A 351 -10.10 2.71 -35.93
N SER A 352 -10.59 3.94 -35.84
CA SER A 352 -9.78 5.16 -35.94
C SER A 352 -8.71 5.24 -34.84
N LEU A 353 -9.08 4.99 -33.57
CA LEU A 353 -8.15 4.97 -32.44
C LEU A 353 -7.12 3.84 -32.56
N LEU A 354 -7.55 2.63 -32.96
CA LEU A 354 -6.66 1.48 -33.17
C LEU A 354 -5.72 1.67 -34.36
N SER A 355 -6.13 2.43 -35.38
CA SER A 355 -5.30 2.77 -36.55
C SER A 355 -4.25 3.82 -36.24
N SER A 356 -4.42 4.59 -35.16
CA SER A 356 -3.50 5.66 -34.76
C SER A 356 -2.40 5.14 -33.84
N ARG A 357 -1.13 5.37 -34.24
CA ARG A 357 0.05 4.94 -33.48
C ARG A 357 0.10 5.52 -32.06
N SER A 358 -0.36 6.75 -31.87
CA SER A 358 -0.30 7.42 -30.56
C SER A 358 -1.35 6.90 -29.57
N SER A 359 -2.46 6.33 -30.06
CA SER A 359 -3.61 5.97 -29.23
C SER A 359 -3.89 4.47 -29.13
N CYS A 360 -3.48 3.66 -30.12
CA CYS A 360 -3.72 2.21 -30.13
C CYS A 360 -3.14 1.50 -28.90
N ALA A 361 -1.85 1.70 -28.61
CA ALA A 361 -1.21 1.06 -27.47
C ALA A 361 -1.78 1.56 -26.13
N SER A 362 -2.11 2.85 -26.01
CA SER A 362 -2.71 3.40 -24.78
C SER A 362 -4.12 2.88 -24.56
N LEU A 363 -4.94 2.80 -25.63
CA LEU A 363 -6.30 2.25 -25.57
C LEU A 363 -6.26 0.79 -25.11
N LEU A 364 -5.44 -0.05 -25.75
CA LEU A 364 -5.31 -1.46 -25.37
C LEU A 364 -4.79 -1.62 -23.93
N CYS A 365 -3.75 -0.89 -23.54
CA CYS A 365 -3.24 -0.97 -22.16
C CYS A 365 -4.31 -0.55 -21.14
N GLN A 366 -5.08 0.51 -21.43
CA GLN A 366 -6.15 0.97 -20.54
C GLN A 366 -7.29 -0.06 -20.45
N THR A 367 -7.74 -0.60 -21.59
CA THR A 367 -8.76 -1.67 -21.63
C THR A 367 -8.30 -2.91 -20.87
N LEU A 368 -7.05 -3.35 -21.06
CA LEU A 368 -6.47 -4.50 -20.38
C LEU A 368 -6.32 -4.25 -18.86
N ALA A 369 -5.94 -3.03 -18.45
CA ALA A 369 -5.89 -2.67 -17.03
C ALA A 369 -7.28 -2.73 -16.37
N HIS A 370 -8.31 -2.22 -17.05
CA HIS A 370 -9.70 -2.30 -16.59
C HIS A 370 -10.20 -3.74 -16.50
N LEU A 371 -9.87 -4.58 -17.49
CA LEU A 371 -10.19 -6.02 -17.46
C LEU A 371 -9.49 -6.74 -16.31
N LYS A 372 -8.21 -6.45 -16.07
CA LYS A 372 -7.47 -6.98 -14.91
C LYS A 372 -8.13 -6.58 -13.60
N GLU A 373 -8.54 -5.31 -13.47
CA GLU A 373 -9.29 -4.82 -12.31
C GLU A 373 -10.57 -5.64 -12.10
N LEU A 374 -11.30 -5.92 -13.18
CA LEU A 374 -12.57 -6.64 -13.10
C LEU A 374 -12.37 -8.12 -12.74
N LEU A 375 -11.35 -8.78 -13.32
CA LEU A 375 -11.03 -10.18 -13.04
C LEU A 375 -10.47 -10.41 -11.63
N SER A 376 -9.94 -9.37 -10.97
CA SER A 376 -9.45 -9.46 -9.58
C SER A 376 -10.55 -9.55 -8.51
N LEU A 377 -11.82 -9.48 -8.91
CA LEU A 377 -12.96 -9.52 -7.98
C LEU A 377 -13.35 -10.97 -7.69
N VAL A 378 -13.47 -11.30 -6.40
CA VAL A 378 -13.83 -12.64 -5.92
C VAL A 378 -15.24 -13.05 -6.37
N ASP A 379 -16.19 -12.13 -6.29
CA ASP A 379 -17.59 -12.35 -6.71
C ASP A 379 -17.95 -11.36 -7.82
N LEU A 380 -17.75 -11.79 -9.06
CA LEU A 380 -18.14 -10.97 -10.20
C LEU A 380 -19.67 -11.04 -10.40
N PRO A 381 -20.39 -9.91 -10.47
CA PRO A 381 -21.86 -9.89 -10.55
C PRO A 381 -22.41 -10.31 -11.92
N MET A 382 -21.58 -10.85 -12.81
CA MET A 382 -21.92 -11.20 -14.19
C MET A 382 -20.95 -12.22 -14.78
N ASP A 383 -21.41 -12.99 -15.76
CA ASP A 383 -20.57 -13.91 -16.52
C ASP A 383 -19.82 -13.16 -17.64
N LEU A 384 -18.49 -13.25 -17.64
CA LEU A 384 -17.68 -12.74 -18.75
C LEU A 384 -17.67 -13.74 -19.92
N PRO A 385 -17.61 -13.28 -21.19
CA PRO A 385 -17.35 -14.13 -22.33
C PRO A 385 -15.87 -14.56 -22.35
N SER A 386 -15.47 -15.42 -21.42
CA SER A 386 -14.07 -15.78 -21.15
C SER A 386 -13.37 -16.40 -22.36
N ALA A 387 -14.03 -17.28 -23.11
CA ALA A 387 -13.43 -17.93 -24.28
C ALA A 387 -13.16 -16.96 -25.46
N PRO A 388 -14.14 -16.13 -25.91
CA PRO A 388 -13.85 -15.09 -26.91
C PRO A 388 -12.84 -14.04 -26.44
N LEU A 389 -12.86 -13.68 -25.14
CA LEU A 389 -11.88 -12.76 -24.57
C LEU A 389 -10.47 -13.34 -24.60
N LEU A 390 -10.32 -14.63 -24.26
CA LEU A 390 -9.07 -15.36 -24.33
C LEU A 390 -8.52 -15.38 -25.76
N ARG A 391 -9.38 -15.61 -26.77
CA ARG A 391 -8.98 -15.54 -28.19
C ARG A 391 -8.47 -14.15 -28.57
N SER A 392 -9.17 -13.09 -28.17
CA SER A 392 -8.74 -11.71 -28.44
C SER A 392 -7.37 -11.40 -27.80
N LEU A 393 -7.12 -11.85 -26.57
CA LEU A 393 -5.82 -11.70 -25.91
C LEU A 393 -4.70 -12.45 -26.64
N MET A 394 -4.96 -13.70 -27.05
CA MET A 394 -4.02 -14.48 -27.86
C MET A 394 -3.71 -13.76 -29.18
N THR A 395 -4.72 -13.20 -29.86
CA THR A 395 -4.55 -12.40 -31.07
C THR A 395 -3.66 -11.17 -30.83
N ILE A 396 -3.87 -10.40 -29.74
CA ILE A 396 -3.01 -9.26 -29.38
C ILE A 396 -1.56 -9.71 -29.22
N LEU A 397 -1.32 -10.80 -28.49
CA LEU A 397 0.01 -11.33 -28.23
C LEU A 397 0.70 -11.84 -29.49
N GLN A 398 -0.06 -12.49 -30.39
CA GLN A 398 0.44 -12.94 -31.69
C GLN A 398 0.75 -11.77 -32.63
N PHE A 399 -0.04 -10.69 -32.61
CA PHE A 399 0.31 -9.45 -33.32
C PHE A 399 1.60 -8.82 -32.78
N CYS A 400 1.78 -8.78 -31.46
CA CYS A 400 2.99 -8.23 -30.86
C CYS A 400 4.26 -9.02 -31.25
N ASN A 401 4.14 -10.33 -31.48
CA ASN A 401 5.24 -11.19 -31.94
C ASN A 401 5.36 -11.30 -33.47
N GLY A 402 4.39 -10.77 -34.23
CA GLY A 402 4.36 -10.91 -35.69
C GLY A 402 4.04 -12.32 -36.19
N PHE A 403 3.44 -13.19 -35.38
CA PHE A 403 3.10 -14.57 -35.78
C PHE A 403 1.77 -14.70 -36.52
N LEU A 404 0.88 -13.72 -36.37
CA LEU A 404 -0.43 -13.74 -37.01
C LEU A 404 -0.43 -12.89 -38.29
N SER A 405 -0.77 -13.54 -39.41
CA SER A 405 -1.05 -12.86 -40.67
C SER A 405 -2.40 -12.14 -40.58
N PRO A 406 -2.45 -10.81 -40.65
CA PRO A 406 -3.70 -10.09 -40.47
C PRO A 406 -4.66 -10.31 -41.65
N ALA A 407 -5.93 -10.56 -41.36
CA ALA A 407 -6.96 -10.78 -42.38
C ALA A 407 -7.56 -9.48 -42.95
N SER A 408 -7.37 -8.34 -42.28
CA SER A 408 -7.99 -7.05 -42.63
C SER A 408 -6.97 -5.89 -42.74
N PRO A 409 -7.31 -4.78 -43.43
CA PRO A 409 -6.47 -3.57 -43.48
C PRO A 409 -6.21 -2.95 -42.09
N LEU A 410 -7.22 -2.98 -41.22
CA LEU A 410 -7.08 -2.58 -39.82
C LEU A 410 -6.09 -3.48 -39.10
N GLY A 411 -6.22 -4.80 -39.25
CA GLY A 411 -5.30 -5.78 -38.67
C GLY A 411 -3.86 -5.57 -39.12
N ASN A 412 -3.63 -5.25 -40.40
CA ASN A 412 -2.29 -4.90 -40.90
C ASN A 412 -1.72 -3.66 -40.22
N THR A 413 -2.56 -2.64 -40.01
CA THR A 413 -2.16 -1.40 -39.34
C THR A 413 -1.85 -1.65 -37.86
N VAL A 414 -2.74 -2.34 -37.15
CA VAL A 414 -2.59 -2.70 -35.75
C VAL A 414 -1.37 -3.59 -35.53
N SER A 415 -1.21 -4.65 -36.32
CA SER A 415 -0.03 -5.53 -36.25
C SER A 415 1.26 -4.73 -36.37
N ARG A 416 1.37 -3.85 -37.37
CA ARG A 416 2.54 -2.97 -37.53
C ARG A 416 2.78 -2.02 -36.35
N ILE A 417 1.73 -1.54 -35.70
CA ILE A 417 1.85 -0.67 -34.52
C ILE A 417 2.29 -1.46 -33.27
N LEU A 418 1.79 -2.68 -33.11
CA LEU A 418 1.96 -3.48 -31.89
C LEU A 418 3.22 -4.35 -31.86
N ILE A 419 3.86 -4.63 -33.00
CA ILE A 419 5.12 -5.39 -33.04
C ILE A 419 6.11 -4.86 -32.01
N ASN A 420 6.59 -5.74 -31.13
CA ASN A 420 7.52 -5.45 -30.03
C ASN A 420 7.03 -4.41 -28.99
N SER A 421 5.72 -4.19 -28.89
CA SER A 421 5.14 -3.31 -27.88
C SER A 421 5.12 -3.98 -26.49
N PHE A 422 6.24 -3.87 -25.76
CA PHE A 422 6.41 -4.47 -24.43
C PHE A 422 5.31 -4.08 -23.43
N ARG A 423 4.77 -2.85 -23.53
CA ARG A 423 3.68 -2.36 -22.66
C ARG A 423 2.39 -3.16 -22.89
N VAL A 424 2.03 -3.39 -24.15
CA VAL A 424 0.83 -4.13 -24.52
C VAL A 424 1.03 -5.62 -24.23
N GLN A 425 2.20 -6.18 -24.54
CA GLN A 425 2.54 -7.57 -24.21
C GLN A 425 2.38 -7.86 -22.72
N ARG A 426 2.99 -7.04 -21.85
CA ARG A 426 2.86 -7.20 -20.39
C ARG A 426 1.42 -7.08 -19.92
N SER A 427 0.70 -6.05 -20.37
CA SER A 427 -0.70 -5.85 -19.99
C SER A 427 -1.57 -7.03 -20.44
N ALA A 428 -1.34 -7.57 -21.64
CA ALA A 428 -2.10 -8.70 -22.17
C ALA A 428 -1.76 -10.01 -21.45
N LEU A 429 -0.48 -10.27 -21.14
CA LEU A 429 -0.06 -11.44 -20.36
C LEU A 429 -0.60 -11.40 -18.92
N ASP A 430 -0.69 -10.22 -18.30
CA ASP A 430 -1.29 -10.06 -16.98
C ASP A 430 -2.78 -10.45 -16.98
N VAL A 431 -3.56 -10.01 -17.97
CA VAL A 431 -4.97 -10.39 -18.11
C VAL A 431 -5.09 -11.87 -18.46
N LEU A 432 -4.22 -12.38 -19.35
CA LEU A 432 -4.16 -13.79 -19.71
C LEU A 432 -3.94 -14.66 -18.46
N ALA A 433 -3.03 -14.25 -17.57
CA ALA A 433 -2.78 -14.94 -16.31
C ALA A 433 -4.03 -14.90 -15.40
N ALA A 434 -4.70 -13.76 -15.27
CA ALA A 434 -5.93 -13.62 -14.46
C ALA A 434 -7.09 -14.48 -14.98
N LEU A 435 -7.19 -14.72 -16.28
CA LEU A 435 -8.24 -15.56 -16.87
C LEU A 435 -8.10 -17.06 -16.59
N SER A 436 -6.93 -17.53 -16.13
CA SER A 436 -6.73 -18.94 -15.77
C SER A 436 -7.64 -19.41 -14.63
N GLU A 437 -8.08 -18.48 -13.78
CA GLU A 437 -8.97 -18.75 -12.64
C GLU A 437 -10.46 -18.78 -13.05
N GLN A 438 -10.79 -18.34 -14.27
CA GLN A 438 -12.16 -18.26 -14.78
C GLN A 438 -12.62 -19.58 -15.42
N LYS A 439 -13.89 -19.94 -15.19
CA LYS A 439 -14.51 -21.12 -15.81
C LYS A 439 -14.75 -20.88 -17.31
N GLY A 440 -14.69 -21.96 -18.10
CA GLY A 440 -15.06 -21.93 -19.53
C GLY A 440 -13.91 -21.70 -20.52
N CYS A 441 -12.66 -21.60 -20.04
CA CYS A 441 -11.46 -21.48 -20.89
C CYS A 441 -10.78 -22.82 -21.23
N ASP A 442 -11.27 -23.93 -20.65
CA ASP A 442 -10.58 -25.21 -20.60
C ASP A 442 -10.25 -25.82 -21.97
N THR A 443 -11.11 -25.58 -22.97
CA THR A 443 -10.92 -26.09 -24.34
C THR A 443 -9.81 -25.37 -25.12
N LEU A 444 -9.37 -24.20 -24.65
CA LEU A 444 -8.37 -23.36 -25.33
C LEU A 444 -6.99 -23.42 -24.68
N ILE A 445 -6.78 -24.21 -23.62
CA ILE A 445 -5.51 -24.29 -22.88
C ILE A 445 -4.34 -24.61 -23.83
N GLY A 446 -4.50 -25.57 -24.74
CA GLY A 446 -3.46 -25.90 -25.74
C GLY A 446 -3.05 -24.68 -26.58
N SER A 447 -4.04 -23.92 -27.08
CA SER A 447 -3.80 -22.69 -27.86
C SER A 447 -3.14 -21.59 -27.03
N VAL A 448 -3.36 -21.55 -25.72
CA VAL A 448 -2.65 -20.62 -24.83
C VAL A 448 -1.16 -20.96 -24.80
N PHE A 449 -0.80 -22.24 -24.68
CA PHE A 449 0.61 -22.66 -24.71
C PHE A 449 1.26 -22.47 -26.09
N ASP A 450 0.51 -22.61 -27.19
CA ASP A 450 0.99 -22.25 -28.54
C ASP A 450 1.41 -20.77 -28.64
N VAL A 451 0.85 -19.89 -27.78
CA VAL A 451 1.25 -18.47 -27.69
C VAL A 451 2.34 -18.25 -26.64
N LEU A 452 2.27 -18.88 -25.47
CA LEU A 452 3.23 -18.67 -24.38
C LEU A 452 4.62 -19.25 -24.69
N LEU A 453 4.70 -20.45 -25.25
CA LEU A 453 5.98 -21.12 -25.54
C LEU A 453 6.89 -20.28 -26.45
N PRO A 454 6.41 -19.68 -27.55
CA PRO A 454 7.24 -18.78 -28.36
C PRO A 454 7.81 -17.56 -27.61
N TYR A 455 7.06 -16.97 -26.66
CA TYR A 455 7.58 -15.89 -25.80
C TYR A 455 8.70 -16.40 -24.90
N LEU A 456 8.51 -17.59 -24.33
CA LEU A 456 9.47 -18.27 -23.47
C LEU A 456 10.74 -18.70 -24.21
N GLU A 457 10.65 -19.08 -25.48
CA GLU A 457 11.77 -19.53 -26.31
C GLU A 457 12.57 -18.38 -26.94
N SER A 458 11.90 -17.29 -27.34
CA SER A 458 12.50 -16.20 -28.11
C SER A 458 13.61 -15.47 -27.35
N PRO A 459 14.88 -15.49 -27.80
CA PRO A 459 15.97 -14.78 -27.12
C PRO A 459 15.77 -13.25 -27.08
N ASN A 460 14.88 -12.73 -27.93
CA ASN A 460 14.57 -11.30 -28.04
C ASN A 460 13.46 -10.84 -27.08
N THR A 461 12.80 -11.74 -26.37
CA THR A 461 11.80 -11.37 -25.36
C THR A 461 12.48 -10.58 -24.25
N SER A 462 12.06 -9.34 -24.02
CA SER A 462 12.64 -8.49 -22.97
C SER A 462 12.50 -9.16 -21.59
N PRO A 463 13.43 -8.97 -20.64
CA PRO A 463 13.35 -9.60 -19.32
C PRO A 463 12.04 -9.31 -18.59
N THR A 464 11.53 -8.08 -18.70
CA THR A 464 10.24 -7.69 -18.08
C THR A 464 9.03 -8.39 -18.69
N VAL A 465 9.03 -8.64 -20.00
CA VAL A 465 7.97 -9.41 -20.67
C VAL A 465 8.11 -10.88 -20.30
N LEU A 466 9.34 -11.43 -20.31
CA LEU A 466 9.61 -12.82 -19.97
C LEU A 466 9.15 -13.16 -18.55
N LYS A 467 9.42 -12.29 -17.56
CA LYS A 467 8.93 -12.46 -16.18
C LYS A 467 7.40 -12.53 -16.12
N THR A 468 6.70 -11.66 -16.84
CA THR A 468 5.22 -11.73 -16.93
C THR A 468 4.75 -12.97 -17.69
N THR A 469 5.48 -13.42 -18.72
CA THR A 469 5.19 -14.67 -19.42
C THR A 469 5.32 -15.86 -18.46
N PHE A 470 6.38 -15.93 -17.65
CA PHE A 470 6.55 -16.98 -16.63
C PHE A 470 5.37 -17.00 -15.64
N GLN A 471 4.92 -15.85 -15.16
CA GLN A 471 3.76 -15.76 -14.25
C GLN A 471 2.46 -16.25 -14.91
N ALA A 472 2.25 -15.92 -16.19
CA ALA A 472 1.11 -16.45 -16.93
C ALA A 472 1.22 -17.97 -17.10
N THR A 473 2.38 -18.47 -17.51
CA THR A 473 2.66 -19.90 -17.71
C THR A 473 2.44 -20.70 -16.44
N SER A 474 2.89 -20.25 -15.26
CA SER A 474 2.69 -20.98 -14.01
C SER A 474 1.22 -21.15 -13.68
N LYS A 475 0.41 -20.10 -13.85
CA LYS A 475 -1.03 -20.17 -13.59
C LYS A 475 -1.76 -21.11 -14.56
N TRP A 476 -1.41 -21.06 -15.85
CA TRP A 476 -2.00 -21.94 -16.85
C TRP A 476 -1.54 -23.40 -16.71
N LEU A 477 -0.33 -23.64 -16.21
CA LEU A 477 0.14 -24.99 -15.86
C LEU A 477 -0.67 -25.56 -14.70
N VAL A 478 -0.91 -24.79 -13.63
CA VAL A 478 -1.78 -25.22 -12.52
C VAL A 478 -3.19 -25.55 -13.04
N ARG A 479 -3.77 -24.66 -13.85
CA ARG A 479 -5.08 -24.89 -14.46
C ARG A 479 -5.14 -26.14 -15.35
N LEU A 480 -4.09 -26.39 -16.13
CA LEU A 480 -3.97 -27.58 -16.97
C LEU A 480 -4.02 -28.86 -16.13
N GLN A 481 -3.36 -28.86 -14.96
CA GLN A 481 -3.38 -30.01 -14.05
C GLN A 481 -4.75 -30.23 -13.39
N GLU A 482 -5.46 -29.16 -13.02
CA GLU A 482 -6.82 -29.28 -12.45
C GLU A 482 -7.84 -29.92 -13.42
N VAL A 483 -7.65 -29.72 -14.72
CA VAL A 483 -8.62 -30.11 -15.76
C VAL A 483 -8.25 -31.43 -16.44
N SER A 484 -7.00 -31.86 -16.32
CA SER A 484 -6.52 -33.11 -16.93
C SER A 484 -7.19 -34.30 -16.22
N CYS A 485 -8.27 -34.81 -16.81
CA CYS A 485 -9.00 -35.99 -16.30
C CYS A 485 -8.91 -37.18 -17.27
N SER A 486 -8.36 -36.99 -18.48
CA SER A 486 -8.37 -37.99 -19.57
C SER A 486 -6.97 -38.25 -20.13
N ASN A 487 -6.69 -39.50 -20.51
CA ASN A 487 -5.36 -39.97 -20.96
C ASN A 487 -4.74 -39.14 -22.11
N SER A 488 -5.55 -38.55 -23.00
CA SER A 488 -5.04 -37.72 -24.10
C SER A 488 -4.63 -36.31 -23.66
N GLN A 489 -5.32 -35.73 -22.67
CA GLN A 489 -4.96 -34.42 -22.09
C GLN A 489 -3.69 -34.54 -21.25
N TRP A 490 -3.49 -35.68 -20.61
CA TRP A 490 -2.27 -36.00 -19.86
C TRP A 490 -1.02 -36.01 -20.75
N GLN A 491 -1.06 -36.68 -21.90
CA GLN A 491 0.06 -36.69 -22.86
C GLN A 491 0.41 -35.28 -23.36
N GLN A 492 -0.60 -34.42 -23.51
CA GLN A 492 -0.39 -33.03 -23.88
C GLN A 492 0.28 -32.24 -22.74
N ALA A 493 -0.13 -32.46 -21.49
CA ALA A 493 0.46 -31.80 -20.33
C ALA A 493 1.91 -32.20 -20.10
N GLU A 494 2.25 -33.49 -20.25
CA GLU A 494 3.61 -34.00 -20.15
C GLU A 494 4.53 -33.34 -21.20
N LYS A 495 4.10 -33.29 -22.46
CA LYS A 495 4.85 -32.63 -23.52
C LYS A 495 5.08 -31.14 -23.24
N ILE A 496 4.06 -30.43 -22.76
CA ILE A 496 4.18 -29.01 -22.41
C ILE A 496 5.20 -28.82 -21.28
N LEU A 497 5.22 -29.69 -20.28
CA LEU A 497 6.21 -29.65 -19.20
C LEU A 497 7.63 -29.88 -19.72
N GLU A 498 7.83 -30.88 -20.60
CA GLU A 498 9.11 -31.12 -21.26
C GLU A 498 9.60 -29.88 -22.03
N ASP A 499 8.73 -29.27 -22.84
CA ASP A 499 9.05 -28.05 -23.60
C ASP A 499 9.42 -26.88 -22.66
N VAL A 500 8.70 -26.71 -21.54
CA VAL A 500 9.00 -25.68 -20.52
C VAL A 500 10.35 -25.96 -19.83
N PHE A 501 10.68 -27.20 -19.52
CA PHE A 501 12.00 -27.51 -18.93
C PHE A 501 13.14 -27.31 -19.92
N LEU A 502 12.95 -27.63 -21.20
CA LEU A 502 13.92 -27.32 -22.25
C LEU A 502 14.15 -25.81 -22.40
N VAL A 503 13.10 -25.00 -22.29
CA VAL A 503 13.23 -23.55 -22.20
C VAL A 503 14.05 -23.16 -20.98
N LEU A 504 13.71 -23.68 -19.79
CA LEU A 504 14.39 -23.31 -18.56
C LEU A 504 15.88 -23.61 -18.62
N GLN A 505 16.28 -24.76 -19.16
CA GLN A 505 17.69 -25.10 -19.37
C GLN A 505 18.45 -24.03 -20.18
N LYS A 506 17.81 -23.48 -21.22
CA LYS A 506 18.41 -22.39 -22.02
C LYS A 506 18.43 -21.06 -21.25
N ARG A 507 17.38 -20.76 -20.50
CA ARG A 507 17.22 -19.47 -19.79
C ARG A 507 18.10 -19.34 -18.55
N LEU A 508 18.31 -20.44 -17.82
CA LEU A 508 19.26 -20.51 -16.70
C LEU A 508 20.72 -20.26 -17.16
N CYS A 509 21.02 -20.49 -18.43
CA CYS A 509 22.32 -20.19 -19.04
C CYS A 509 22.37 -18.85 -19.78
N SER A 510 21.38 -17.97 -19.61
CA SER A 510 21.32 -16.68 -20.30
C SER A 510 22.48 -15.77 -19.86
N PRO A 511 23.06 -14.93 -20.75
CA PRO A 511 24.04 -13.92 -20.33
C PRO A 511 23.41 -12.83 -19.45
N CYS A 512 22.11 -12.57 -19.57
CA CYS A 512 21.41 -11.56 -18.76
C CYS A 512 21.02 -12.16 -17.40
N TRP A 513 21.48 -11.54 -16.32
CA TRP A 513 21.21 -12.02 -14.97
C TRP A 513 19.72 -11.94 -14.62
N GLU A 514 18.98 -10.94 -15.12
CA GLU A 514 17.55 -10.78 -14.89
C GLU A 514 16.74 -11.97 -15.45
N VAL A 515 17.25 -12.59 -16.52
CA VAL A 515 16.65 -13.77 -17.14
C VAL A 515 16.94 -15.01 -16.30
N ARG A 516 18.17 -15.18 -15.82
CA ARG A 516 18.56 -16.29 -14.93
C ARG A 516 17.75 -16.24 -13.63
N ASP A 517 17.74 -15.07 -12.99
CA ASP A 517 16.99 -14.76 -11.77
C ASP A 517 15.49 -15.05 -11.93
N SER A 518 14.83 -14.45 -12.93
CA SER A 518 13.40 -14.69 -13.18
C SER A 518 13.07 -16.15 -13.51
N SER A 519 14.00 -16.90 -14.09
CA SER A 519 13.83 -18.33 -14.40
C SER A 519 13.89 -19.19 -13.14
N LEU A 520 14.76 -18.84 -12.18
CA LEU A 520 14.85 -19.50 -10.87
C LEU A 520 13.62 -19.19 -9.99
N GLU A 521 13.14 -17.95 -10.01
CA GLU A 521 11.87 -17.57 -9.38
C GLU A 521 10.71 -18.38 -9.95
N PHE A 522 10.63 -18.49 -11.28
CA PHE A 522 9.61 -19.27 -11.97
C PHE A 522 9.68 -20.76 -11.61
N LEU A 523 10.88 -21.36 -11.62
CA LEU A 523 11.07 -22.74 -11.21
C LEU A 523 10.59 -22.97 -9.77
N THR A 524 10.92 -22.06 -8.86
CA THR A 524 10.46 -22.11 -7.46
C THR A 524 8.93 -22.10 -7.37
N VAL A 525 8.26 -21.25 -8.15
CA VAL A 525 6.79 -21.21 -8.21
C VAL A 525 6.23 -22.52 -8.73
N LEU A 526 6.79 -23.08 -9.80
CA LEU A 526 6.35 -24.37 -10.34
C LEU A 526 6.49 -25.48 -9.30
N ILE A 527 7.63 -25.55 -8.61
CA ILE A 527 7.85 -26.50 -7.52
C ILE A 527 6.75 -26.33 -6.48
N LYS A 528 6.55 -25.13 -5.91
CA LYS A 528 5.54 -24.90 -4.87
C LYS A 528 4.12 -25.30 -5.29
N CYS A 529 3.72 -24.98 -6.52
CA CYS A 529 2.35 -25.21 -6.97
C CYS A 529 2.11 -26.65 -7.45
N LEU A 530 3.14 -27.35 -7.92
CA LEU A 530 3.02 -28.67 -8.56
C LEU A 530 3.78 -29.77 -7.81
N THR A 531 4.28 -29.48 -6.60
CA THR A 531 5.04 -30.45 -5.79
C THR A 531 4.27 -31.75 -5.59
N ASP A 532 2.95 -31.73 -5.52
CA ASP A 532 2.14 -32.94 -5.25
C ASP A 532 1.97 -33.88 -6.46
N GLN A 533 2.40 -33.47 -7.66
CA GLN A 533 2.19 -34.21 -8.91
C GLN A 533 3.40 -35.06 -9.28
N ASP A 534 3.23 -36.39 -9.36
CA ASP A 534 4.33 -37.33 -9.65
C ASP A 534 4.97 -37.10 -11.02
N GLU A 535 4.17 -36.84 -12.05
CA GLU A 535 4.63 -36.63 -13.42
C GLU A 535 5.52 -35.38 -13.51
N PHE A 536 5.12 -34.30 -12.83
CA PHE A 536 5.94 -33.09 -12.73
C PHE A 536 7.28 -33.39 -12.04
N ARG A 537 7.28 -34.13 -10.93
CA ARG A 537 8.51 -34.52 -10.23
C ARG A 537 9.42 -35.33 -11.15
N GLN A 538 8.90 -36.36 -11.81
CA GLN A 538 9.68 -37.24 -12.70
C GLN A 538 10.25 -36.48 -13.90
N SER A 539 9.45 -35.62 -14.53
CA SER A 539 9.89 -34.81 -15.66
C SER A 539 10.94 -33.77 -15.25
N LEU A 540 10.79 -33.13 -14.09
CA LEU A 540 11.77 -32.19 -13.56
C LEU A 540 13.10 -32.88 -13.21
N LEU A 541 13.04 -34.01 -12.49
CA LEU A 541 14.22 -34.76 -12.05
C LEU A 541 14.97 -35.44 -13.20
N SER A 542 14.28 -35.80 -14.29
CA SER A 542 14.91 -36.34 -15.50
C SER A 542 15.52 -35.26 -16.40
N SER A 543 15.24 -33.98 -16.15
CA SER A 543 15.78 -32.85 -16.89
C SER A 543 17.13 -32.38 -16.34
N GLU A 544 17.83 -31.52 -17.10
CA GLU A 544 19.08 -30.89 -16.65
C GLU A 544 18.87 -29.65 -15.75
N VAL A 545 17.61 -29.29 -15.47
CA VAL A 545 17.24 -28.11 -14.69
C VAL A 545 17.80 -28.15 -13.26
N PRO A 546 17.69 -29.26 -12.49
CA PRO A 546 18.24 -29.31 -11.13
C PRO A 546 19.75 -29.04 -11.08
N ARG A 547 20.53 -29.71 -11.95
CA ARG A 547 21.99 -29.53 -12.02
C ARG A 547 22.36 -28.09 -12.38
N LEU A 548 21.67 -27.49 -13.35
CA LEU A 548 21.90 -26.09 -13.74
C LEU A 548 21.55 -25.11 -12.60
N THR A 549 20.50 -25.41 -11.84
CA THR A 549 20.08 -24.62 -10.66
C THR A 549 21.16 -24.65 -9.58
N GLU A 550 21.72 -25.83 -9.27
CA GLU A 550 22.81 -25.97 -8.31
C GLU A 550 24.08 -25.20 -8.74
N ASN A 551 24.42 -25.23 -10.03
CA ASN A 551 25.57 -24.48 -10.55
C ASN A 551 25.43 -22.96 -10.34
N LEU A 552 24.20 -22.43 -10.34
CA LEU A 552 23.92 -21.00 -10.15
C LEU A 552 24.03 -20.54 -8.69
N LEU A 553 24.29 -21.45 -7.73
CA LEU A 553 24.72 -21.06 -6.38
C LEU A 553 26.04 -20.28 -6.38
N GLU A 554 26.86 -20.45 -7.43
CA GLU A 554 28.13 -19.75 -7.63
C GLU A 554 28.05 -18.64 -8.68
N ASP A 555 26.84 -18.16 -9.02
CA ASP A 555 26.66 -17.09 -10.01
C ASP A 555 27.35 -15.78 -9.54
N PRO A 556 27.98 -15.01 -10.44
CA PRO A 556 28.60 -13.73 -10.06
C PRO A 556 27.62 -12.72 -9.45
N GLU A 557 26.32 -12.80 -9.78
CA GLU A 557 25.31 -11.83 -9.33
C GLU A 557 24.58 -12.33 -8.07
N SER A 558 24.56 -11.52 -7.00
CA SER A 558 23.93 -11.90 -5.73
C SER A 558 22.43 -12.21 -5.85
N TYR A 559 21.69 -11.48 -6.68
CA TYR A 559 20.27 -11.75 -6.90
C TYR A 559 20.05 -13.16 -7.47
N VAL A 560 20.88 -13.56 -8.44
CA VAL A 560 20.81 -14.90 -9.05
C VAL A 560 21.18 -15.97 -8.01
N ARG A 561 22.24 -15.76 -7.22
CA ARG A 561 22.61 -16.68 -6.12
C ARG A 561 21.48 -16.82 -5.11
N ALA A 562 20.83 -15.73 -4.70
CA ALA A 562 19.71 -15.76 -3.76
C ALA A 562 18.50 -16.53 -4.29
N SER A 563 18.15 -16.32 -5.56
CA SER A 563 17.10 -17.09 -6.25
C SER A 563 17.49 -18.57 -6.44
N ALA A 564 18.77 -18.86 -6.66
CA ALA A 564 19.29 -20.23 -6.78
C ALA A 564 19.23 -20.96 -5.43
N VAL A 565 19.62 -20.30 -4.34
CA VAL A 565 19.46 -20.81 -2.97
C VAL A 565 18.00 -21.17 -2.71
N THR A 566 17.08 -20.28 -3.08
CA THR A 566 15.65 -20.51 -2.90
C THR A 566 15.16 -21.71 -3.73
N ALA A 567 15.55 -21.77 -5.01
CA ALA A 567 15.16 -22.86 -5.91
C ALA A 567 15.74 -24.22 -5.47
N VAL A 568 17.03 -24.29 -5.12
CA VAL A 568 17.69 -25.49 -4.57
C VAL A 568 17.05 -25.91 -3.24
N GLY A 569 16.76 -24.94 -2.38
CA GLY A 569 16.04 -25.17 -1.12
C GLY A 569 14.68 -25.81 -1.32
N HIS A 570 13.97 -25.41 -2.39
CA HIS A 570 12.68 -25.99 -2.76
C HIS A 570 12.81 -27.34 -3.50
N LEU A 571 13.84 -27.53 -4.33
CA LEU A 571 14.13 -28.80 -4.98
C LEU A 571 14.36 -29.92 -3.96
N ALA A 572 14.95 -29.60 -2.82
CA ALA A 572 15.16 -30.56 -1.73
C ALA A 572 13.88 -31.26 -1.26
N PHE A 573 12.72 -30.57 -1.33
CA PHE A 573 11.42 -31.17 -0.99
C PHE A 573 10.99 -32.27 -1.95
N ILE A 574 11.37 -32.15 -3.22
CA ILE A 574 11.04 -33.12 -4.27
C ILE A 574 12.08 -34.24 -4.33
N THR A 575 13.36 -33.94 -4.09
CA THR A 575 14.46 -34.90 -4.28
C THR A 575 14.65 -35.84 -3.09
N TYR A 576 14.75 -35.30 -1.87
CA TYR A 576 15.21 -36.07 -0.71
C TYR A 576 14.19 -36.11 0.43
N PHE A 577 13.31 -35.12 0.56
CA PHE A 577 12.25 -35.12 1.58
C PHE A 577 10.94 -35.79 1.13
N ALA A 578 10.88 -36.27 -0.12
CA ALA A 578 9.73 -37.00 -0.64
C ALA A 578 9.59 -38.39 0.03
N PRO A 579 8.35 -38.85 0.35
CA PRO A 579 8.11 -40.12 1.06
C PRO A 579 8.63 -41.38 0.35
N GLU A 580 8.77 -41.35 -0.98
CA GLU A 580 9.09 -42.50 -1.82
C GLU A 580 10.57 -42.57 -2.27
N SER A 581 11.45 -41.75 -1.69
CA SER A 581 12.82 -41.57 -2.19
C SER A 581 13.78 -42.73 -1.79
N PRO A 582 14.67 -43.20 -2.69
CA PRO A 582 15.65 -44.26 -2.38
C PRO A 582 16.69 -43.83 -1.32
N VAL A 583 16.77 -44.59 -0.23
CA VAL A 583 17.31 -44.16 1.08
C VAL A 583 18.81 -43.77 1.12
N VAL A 584 19.67 -44.32 0.25
CA VAL A 584 21.13 -44.22 0.45
C VAL A 584 21.81 -43.12 -0.38
N GLU A 585 21.48 -43.01 -1.67
CA GLU A 585 22.08 -42.00 -2.58
C GLU A 585 21.55 -40.58 -2.28
N ASN A 586 20.30 -40.51 -1.83
CA ASN A 586 19.61 -39.26 -1.49
C ASN A 586 20.11 -38.60 -0.20
N GLN A 587 20.59 -39.39 0.77
CA GLN A 587 21.09 -38.86 2.04
C GLN A 587 22.44 -38.12 1.85
N CYS A 588 23.34 -38.65 1.02
CA CYS A 588 24.61 -38.02 0.70
C CYS A 588 24.41 -36.67 -0.01
N ASN A 589 23.49 -36.62 -0.99
CA ASN A 589 23.19 -35.40 -1.72
C ASN A 589 22.54 -34.34 -0.82
N LYS A 590 21.62 -34.74 0.07
CA LYS A 590 21.06 -33.87 1.10
C LYS A 590 22.14 -33.22 1.98
N GLU A 591 23.09 -34.00 2.47
CA GLU A 591 24.19 -33.49 3.30
C GLU A 591 25.08 -32.51 2.54
N ASN A 592 25.36 -32.79 1.26
CA ASN A 592 26.11 -31.88 0.39
C ASN A 592 25.37 -30.55 0.19
N THR A 593 24.06 -30.57 -0.07
CA THR A 593 23.26 -29.35 -0.21
C THR A 593 23.24 -28.55 1.09
N ILE A 594 23.03 -29.20 2.25
CA ILE A 594 23.05 -28.54 3.55
C ILE A 594 24.41 -27.88 3.79
N ALA A 595 25.52 -28.59 3.54
CA ALA A 595 26.86 -28.07 3.70
C ALA A 595 27.10 -26.86 2.80
N LYS A 596 26.64 -26.91 1.55
CA LYS A 596 26.79 -25.80 0.59
C LYS A 596 26.00 -24.56 1.00
N LEU A 597 24.76 -24.72 1.46
CA LEU A 597 23.97 -23.59 1.94
C LEU A 597 24.56 -23.00 3.24
N GLN A 598 25.09 -23.84 4.14
CA GLN A 598 25.79 -23.37 5.34
C GLN A 598 27.06 -22.59 4.99
N GLU A 599 27.81 -23.02 3.97
CA GLU A 599 28.95 -22.28 3.43
C GLU A 599 28.50 -20.88 2.98
N ILE A 600 27.47 -20.79 2.13
CA ILE A 600 26.92 -19.50 1.65
C ILE A 600 26.52 -18.60 2.82
N LEU A 601 25.79 -19.11 3.81
CA LEU A 601 25.41 -18.35 5.01
C LEU A 601 26.63 -17.82 5.79
N SER A 602 27.75 -18.52 5.76
CA SER A 602 28.95 -18.15 6.52
C SER A 602 29.92 -17.25 5.75
N THR A 603 30.03 -17.40 4.43
CA THR A 603 31.13 -16.80 3.64
C THR A 603 30.67 -15.94 2.47
N ASP A 604 29.40 -15.96 2.06
CA ASP A 604 28.96 -15.12 0.93
C ASP A 604 29.16 -13.64 1.28
N PRO A 605 29.82 -12.84 0.43
CA PRO A 605 30.11 -11.44 0.73
C PRO A 605 28.85 -10.57 0.79
N GLU A 606 27.77 -10.96 0.13
CA GLU A 606 26.56 -10.14 -0.05
C GLU A 606 25.40 -10.66 0.83
N GLY A 607 24.53 -9.75 1.27
CA GLY A 607 23.43 -10.09 2.20
C GLY A 607 22.33 -10.93 1.55
N PHE A 608 22.00 -10.72 0.27
CA PHE A 608 20.86 -11.37 -0.38
C PHE A 608 20.93 -12.92 -0.36
N PRO A 609 22.06 -13.57 -0.72
CA PRO A 609 22.16 -15.03 -0.64
C PRO A 609 22.05 -15.54 0.79
N ARG A 610 22.65 -14.85 1.77
CA ARG A 610 22.57 -15.22 3.19
C ARG A 610 21.15 -15.13 3.72
N ARG A 611 20.41 -14.08 3.36
CA ARG A 611 18.97 -13.91 3.65
C ARG A 611 18.12 -15.04 3.03
N ALA A 612 18.44 -15.45 1.81
CA ALA A 612 17.74 -16.57 1.16
C ALA A 612 18.02 -17.90 1.88
N VAL A 613 19.26 -18.15 2.32
CA VAL A 613 19.61 -19.38 3.04
C VAL A 613 18.83 -19.49 4.35
N ILE A 614 18.84 -18.41 5.16
CA ILE A 614 18.12 -18.45 6.44
C ILE A 614 16.61 -18.65 6.23
N SER A 615 16.04 -18.06 5.18
CA SER A 615 14.63 -18.26 4.80
C SER A 615 14.32 -19.72 4.44
N ILE A 616 15.20 -20.40 3.72
CA ILE A 616 15.05 -21.82 3.39
C ILE A 616 15.22 -22.71 4.63
N PHE A 617 16.17 -22.42 5.50
CA PHE A 617 16.36 -23.17 6.74
C PHE A 617 15.16 -23.03 7.70
N ILE A 618 14.58 -21.83 7.78
CA ILE A 618 13.30 -21.59 8.46
C ILE A 618 12.21 -22.50 7.90
N GLU A 619 12.05 -22.55 6.58
CA GLU A 619 11.02 -23.36 5.95
C GLU A 619 11.24 -24.87 6.17
N TRP A 620 12.49 -25.35 6.08
CA TRP A 620 12.83 -26.74 6.36
C TRP A 620 12.54 -27.16 7.81
N VAL A 621 12.81 -26.29 8.78
CA VAL A 621 12.46 -26.57 10.18
C VAL A 621 10.95 -26.55 10.37
N ARG A 622 10.25 -25.57 9.79
CA ARG A 622 8.78 -25.44 9.84
C ARG A 622 8.06 -26.67 9.28
N GLN A 623 8.57 -27.26 8.19
CA GLN A 623 8.00 -28.46 7.57
C GLN A 623 8.49 -29.78 8.20
N GLY A 624 9.37 -29.74 9.21
CA GLY A 624 9.86 -30.93 9.91
C GLY A 624 10.89 -31.76 9.12
N CYS A 625 11.55 -31.19 8.12
CA CYS A 625 12.46 -31.89 7.20
C CYS A 625 13.82 -32.27 7.84
N THR A 626 14.12 -31.74 9.01
CA THR A 626 15.41 -31.96 9.72
C THR A 626 15.47 -33.27 10.49
N GLY A 627 14.41 -34.09 10.50
CA GLY A 627 14.42 -35.43 11.10
C GLY A 627 13.97 -35.44 12.56
N GLN A 628 14.71 -36.13 13.43
CA GLN A 628 14.40 -36.17 14.86
C GLN A 628 14.74 -34.85 15.54
N LEU A 629 14.09 -34.55 16.67
CA LEU A 629 14.30 -33.31 17.42
C LEU A 629 15.76 -33.03 17.77
N LYS A 630 16.56 -34.08 18.03
CA LYS A 630 18.02 -33.94 18.31
C LYS A 630 18.81 -33.50 17.07
N ASP A 631 18.44 -33.96 15.89
CA ASP A 631 19.08 -33.55 14.63
C ASP A 631 18.71 -32.11 14.30
N THR A 632 17.45 -31.73 14.54
CA THR A 632 16.98 -30.35 14.44
C THR A 632 17.70 -29.43 15.44
N GLU A 633 17.88 -29.86 16.69
CA GLU A 633 18.60 -29.11 17.74
C GLU A 633 20.03 -28.77 17.28
N GLN A 634 20.78 -29.78 16.82
CA GLN A 634 22.15 -29.57 16.33
C GLN A 634 22.20 -28.70 15.07
N PHE A 635 21.24 -28.87 14.16
CA PHE A 635 21.12 -28.06 12.96
C PHE A 635 20.89 -26.58 13.31
N VAL A 636 19.89 -26.29 14.14
CA VAL A 636 19.56 -24.92 14.58
C VAL A 636 20.75 -24.31 15.32
N SER A 637 21.39 -25.05 16.24
CA SER A 637 22.55 -24.53 16.97
C SER A 637 23.69 -24.09 16.03
N ARG A 638 24.02 -24.90 15.00
CA ARG A 638 25.04 -24.54 14.01
C ARG A 638 24.64 -23.30 13.20
N VAL A 639 23.38 -23.18 12.79
CA VAL A 639 22.90 -22.02 12.04
C VAL A 639 22.96 -20.75 12.90
N ILE A 640 22.56 -20.83 14.17
CA ILE A 640 22.56 -19.68 15.09
C ILE A 640 23.99 -19.19 15.37
N GLN A 641 24.95 -20.10 15.53
CA GLN A 641 26.37 -19.72 15.68
C GLN A 641 26.91 -18.93 14.49
N THR A 642 26.40 -19.19 13.27
CA THR A 642 26.77 -18.43 12.08
C THR A 642 26.08 -17.07 12.03
N VAL A 643 24.76 -17.02 12.20
CA VAL A 643 23.99 -15.76 12.05
C VAL A 643 24.24 -14.76 13.18
N GLU A 644 24.62 -15.22 14.37
CA GLU A 644 24.90 -14.35 15.52
C GLU A 644 25.95 -13.27 15.22
N HIS A 645 26.88 -13.58 14.33
CA HIS A 645 27.97 -12.68 13.94
C HIS A 645 27.77 -12.04 12.56
N ASP A 646 26.58 -12.15 11.96
CA ASP A 646 26.29 -11.57 10.66
C ASP A 646 26.14 -10.05 10.77
N LEU A 647 26.70 -9.33 9.79
CA LEU A 647 26.62 -7.88 9.68
C LEU A 647 25.24 -7.41 9.20
N ASP A 648 24.51 -8.26 8.51
CA ASP A 648 23.19 -7.96 7.98
C ASP A 648 22.12 -8.26 9.04
N TRP A 649 21.45 -7.20 9.50
CA TRP A 649 20.42 -7.31 10.54
C TRP A 649 19.23 -8.17 10.11
N GLU A 650 18.92 -8.27 8.81
CA GLU A 650 17.84 -9.14 8.33
C GLU A 650 18.21 -10.63 8.47
N VAL A 651 19.49 -10.99 8.35
CA VAL A 651 19.96 -12.36 8.59
C VAL A 651 19.86 -12.70 10.07
N ARG A 652 20.27 -11.77 10.96
CA ARG A 652 20.09 -11.90 12.41
C ARG A 652 18.61 -12.02 12.80
N LEU A 653 17.74 -11.20 12.18
CA LEU A 653 16.30 -11.28 12.39
C LEU A 653 15.73 -12.64 11.92
N GLY A 654 16.18 -13.16 10.78
CA GLY A 654 15.85 -14.51 10.34
C GLY A 654 16.31 -15.58 11.34
N GLY A 655 17.49 -15.41 11.95
CA GLY A 655 17.95 -16.25 13.07
C GLY A 655 16.95 -16.28 14.22
N LEU A 656 16.40 -15.13 14.61
CA LEU A 656 15.37 -15.04 15.67
C LEU A 656 14.05 -15.71 15.26
N GLU A 657 13.64 -15.61 13.98
CA GLU A 657 12.47 -16.35 13.48
C GLU A 657 12.70 -17.87 13.52
N LEU A 658 13.90 -18.34 13.14
CA LEU A 658 14.27 -19.75 13.24
C LEU A 658 14.18 -20.27 14.68
N VAL A 659 14.65 -19.47 15.65
CA VAL A 659 14.55 -19.78 17.09
C VAL A 659 13.09 -19.90 17.52
N ASP A 660 12.21 -18.98 17.10
CA ASP A 660 10.78 -19.00 17.43
C ASP A 660 10.11 -20.30 16.97
N ILE A 661 10.34 -20.68 15.70
CA ILE A 661 9.77 -21.89 15.10
C ILE A 661 10.32 -23.14 15.79
N PHE A 662 11.62 -23.17 16.09
CA PHE A 662 12.23 -24.29 16.81
C PHE A 662 11.65 -24.43 18.23
N CYS A 663 11.48 -23.31 18.95
CA CYS A 663 10.82 -23.30 20.25
C CYS A 663 9.40 -23.87 20.14
N HIS A 664 8.63 -23.43 19.13
CA HIS A 664 7.28 -23.94 18.88
C HIS A 664 7.27 -25.47 18.70
N HIS A 665 8.19 -26.02 17.91
CA HIS A 665 8.33 -27.45 17.68
C HIS A 665 8.70 -28.20 18.95
N ALA A 666 9.65 -27.68 19.73
CA ALA A 666 10.04 -28.26 21.01
C ALA A 666 8.84 -28.31 21.98
N PHE A 667 8.11 -27.21 22.17
CA PHE A 667 6.93 -27.17 23.05
C PHE A 667 5.81 -28.12 22.59
N CYS A 668 5.53 -28.17 21.28
CA CYS A 668 4.50 -29.06 20.74
C CYS A 668 4.86 -30.55 20.91
N HIS A 669 6.14 -30.91 20.76
CA HIS A 669 6.60 -32.29 20.91
C HIS A 669 6.31 -32.85 22.32
N PHE A 670 6.47 -32.01 23.35
CA PHE A 670 6.21 -32.39 24.74
C PHE A 670 4.76 -32.09 25.22
N GLY A 671 3.83 -31.81 24.28
CA GLY A 671 2.41 -31.66 24.58
C GLY A 671 2.05 -30.43 25.44
N LEU A 672 2.90 -29.40 25.45
CA LEU A 672 2.66 -28.16 26.19
C LEU A 672 1.66 -27.27 25.40
N PRO A 673 0.57 -26.77 26.04
CA PRO A 673 -0.50 -26.10 25.32
C PRO A 673 -0.09 -24.74 24.74
N LYS A 674 -0.62 -24.42 23.54
CA LYS A 674 -0.44 -23.14 22.82
C LYS A 674 -1.03 -21.91 23.53
N CYS A 675 -1.83 -22.09 24.57
CA CYS A 675 -2.61 -21.03 25.19
C CYS A 675 -2.55 -21.15 26.72
N PRO A 676 -2.28 -20.05 27.46
CA PRO A 676 -2.24 -20.05 28.93
C PRO A 676 -3.58 -20.43 29.59
N TYR A 677 -4.67 -20.55 28.80
CA TYR A 677 -6.01 -20.88 29.25
C TYR A 677 -6.51 -22.29 28.87
N ALA A 678 -5.66 -23.12 28.24
CA ALA A 678 -6.05 -24.50 27.91
C ALA A 678 -6.02 -25.40 29.17
N PRO A 679 -6.93 -26.39 29.31
CA PRO A 679 -6.99 -27.24 30.50
C PRO A 679 -5.68 -28.04 30.66
N VAL A 680 -5.01 -27.81 31.79
CA VAL A 680 -3.68 -28.32 32.12
C VAL A 680 -3.74 -29.82 32.43
N SER A 681 -2.95 -30.62 31.71
CA SER A 681 -2.62 -32.00 32.09
C SER A 681 -1.73 -31.99 33.35
N SER A 682 -1.69 -33.06 34.13
CA SER A 682 -1.15 -33.10 35.50
C SER A 682 0.11 -32.24 35.75
N ALA A 683 0.10 -31.44 36.83
CA ALA A 683 1.16 -30.46 37.14
C ALA A 683 2.59 -31.05 37.24
N VAL A 684 2.70 -32.35 37.55
CA VAL A 684 3.99 -33.05 37.62
C VAL A 684 4.54 -33.31 36.22
N THR A 685 3.71 -33.77 35.28
CA THR A 685 4.13 -34.04 33.89
C THR A 685 4.48 -32.75 33.13
N SER A 686 3.80 -31.63 33.40
CA SER A 686 4.12 -30.34 32.77
C SER A 686 5.48 -29.80 33.21
N SER A 687 5.85 -29.95 34.49
CA SER A 687 7.13 -29.46 35.03
C SER A 687 8.35 -30.21 34.48
N ILE A 688 8.22 -31.52 34.25
CA ILE A 688 9.27 -32.36 33.67
C ILE A 688 9.53 -31.94 32.22
N HIS A 689 8.46 -31.82 31.43
CA HIS A 689 8.53 -31.40 30.03
C HIS A 689 9.07 -29.97 29.85
N GLN A 690 8.72 -29.03 30.76
CA GLN A 690 9.30 -27.69 30.76
C GLN A 690 10.82 -27.70 30.99
N ASN A 691 11.31 -28.52 31.92
CA ASN A 691 12.75 -28.66 32.18
C ASN A 691 13.47 -29.27 30.98
N GLU A 692 12.87 -30.26 30.32
CA GLU A 692 13.42 -30.86 29.09
C GLU A 692 13.54 -29.85 27.94
N VAL A 693 12.51 -29.03 27.70
CA VAL A 693 12.57 -27.95 26.69
C VAL A 693 13.65 -26.93 27.04
N LEU A 694 13.71 -26.48 28.29
CA LEU A 694 14.74 -25.55 28.76
C LEU A 694 16.16 -26.11 28.52
N GLN A 695 16.39 -27.38 28.82
CA GLN A 695 17.67 -28.04 28.57
C GLN A 695 18.01 -28.11 27.08
N ILE A 696 17.03 -28.29 26.20
CA ILE A 696 17.23 -28.26 24.73
C ILE A 696 17.68 -26.85 24.30
N LEU A 697 16.99 -25.81 24.76
CA LEU A 697 17.33 -24.41 24.41
C LEU A 697 18.73 -24.01 24.90
N CYS A 698 19.11 -24.47 26.10
CA CYS A 698 20.45 -24.24 26.67
C CYS A 698 21.54 -24.98 25.90
N ARG A 699 21.32 -26.27 25.56
CA ARG A 699 22.28 -27.06 24.76
C ARG A 699 22.48 -26.50 23.35
N ALA A 700 21.41 -25.95 22.76
CA ALA A 700 21.48 -25.27 21.48
C ALA A 700 22.08 -23.84 21.55
N ASN A 701 22.40 -23.35 22.76
CA ASN A 701 22.95 -22.02 23.05
C ASN A 701 22.06 -20.84 22.59
N LEU A 702 20.74 -21.03 22.59
CA LEU A 702 19.81 -20.03 22.03
C LEU A 702 19.66 -18.80 22.94
N PHE A 703 19.81 -18.96 24.25
CA PHE A 703 19.73 -17.84 25.20
C PHE A 703 20.88 -16.85 25.02
N SER A 704 22.10 -17.33 24.72
CA SER A 704 23.23 -16.44 24.40
C SER A 704 22.87 -15.49 23.26
N PHE A 705 22.33 -16.04 22.18
CA PHE A 705 21.88 -15.26 21.02
C PHE A 705 20.76 -14.27 21.39
N LEU A 706 19.68 -14.74 22.04
CA LEU A 706 18.54 -13.89 22.43
C LEU A 706 18.94 -12.71 23.31
N PHE A 707 19.73 -12.94 24.37
CA PHE A 707 20.14 -11.88 25.28
C PHE A 707 21.12 -10.90 24.64
N ARG A 708 22.00 -11.36 23.73
CA ARG A 708 22.88 -10.47 22.97
C ARG A 708 22.10 -9.60 21.98
N SER A 709 21.09 -10.17 21.32
CA SER A 709 20.20 -9.45 20.39
C SER A 709 19.39 -8.33 21.06
N LEU A 710 19.18 -8.34 22.38
CA LEU A 710 18.55 -7.20 23.08
C LEU A 710 19.38 -5.92 23.01
N CYS A 711 20.70 -6.03 22.82
CA CYS A 711 21.62 -4.89 22.71
C CYS A 711 22.00 -4.58 21.25
N ASP A 712 21.25 -5.10 20.29
CA ASP A 712 21.52 -4.87 18.88
C ASP A 712 21.37 -3.38 18.52
N CYS A 713 22.19 -2.91 17.58
CA CYS A 713 22.05 -1.57 17.03
C CYS A 713 20.76 -1.41 16.21
N ASP A 714 20.24 -2.50 15.65
CA ASP A 714 19.01 -2.51 14.87
C ASP A 714 17.82 -2.84 15.78
N GLN A 715 17.00 -1.81 16.06
CA GLN A 715 15.83 -1.88 16.94
C GLN A 715 14.89 -3.06 16.65
N PRO A 716 14.58 -3.45 15.39
CA PRO A 716 13.72 -4.60 15.11
C PRO A 716 14.28 -5.93 15.66
N VAL A 717 15.61 -6.09 15.69
CA VAL A 717 16.27 -7.30 16.22
C VAL A 717 16.09 -7.37 17.73
N GLY A 718 16.33 -6.26 18.44
CA GLY A 718 16.13 -6.17 19.89
C GLY A 718 14.67 -6.38 20.31
N GLN A 719 13.73 -5.76 19.60
CA GLN A 719 12.29 -5.94 19.84
C GLN A 719 11.87 -7.41 19.70
N ARG A 720 12.26 -8.05 18.58
CA ARG A 720 11.92 -9.44 18.31
C ARG A 720 12.53 -10.39 19.35
N ALA A 721 13.77 -10.16 19.76
CA ALA A 721 14.41 -10.95 20.82
C ALA A 721 13.69 -10.78 22.18
N CYS A 722 13.28 -9.55 22.51
CA CYS A 722 12.54 -9.27 23.75
C CYS A 722 11.17 -9.97 23.77
N ASP A 723 10.43 -9.91 22.66
CA ASP A 723 9.15 -10.61 22.51
C ASP A 723 9.30 -12.13 22.68
N LEU A 724 10.36 -12.73 22.12
CA LEU A 724 10.66 -14.15 22.29
C LEU A 724 10.99 -14.51 23.73
N LEU A 725 11.82 -13.72 24.42
CA LEU A 725 12.15 -13.94 25.83
C LEU A 725 10.92 -13.81 26.74
N LEU A 726 10.02 -12.86 26.46
CA LEU A 726 8.74 -12.73 27.16
C LEU A 726 7.85 -13.95 26.93
N ASN A 727 7.76 -14.44 25.69
CA ASN A 727 7.01 -15.66 25.38
C ASN A 727 7.60 -16.88 26.11
N LEU A 728 8.92 -17.02 26.16
CA LEU A 728 9.59 -18.07 26.94
C LEU A 728 9.29 -17.93 28.44
N ARG A 729 9.33 -16.72 28.99
CA ARG A 729 8.99 -16.45 30.40
C ARG A 729 7.59 -16.92 30.74
N ILE A 730 6.59 -16.62 29.91
CA ILE A 730 5.20 -17.06 30.11
C ILE A 730 5.10 -18.60 30.14
N ASN A 731 5.81 -19.27 29.24
CA ASN A 731 5.77 -20.74 29.15
C ASN A 731 6.48 -21.45 30.30
N PHE A 732 7.53 -20.84 30.88
CA PHE A 732 8.25 -21.38 32.04
C PHE A 732 7.66 -20.92 33.39
N TYR A 733 6.94 -19.80 33.44
CA TYR A 733 6.26 -19.26 34.63
C TYR A 733 4.78 -18.93 34.37
N PRO A 734 3.87 -19.92 34.23
CA PRO A 734 2.50 -19.66 33.77
C PRO A 734 1.59 -18.88 34.74
N THR A 735 1.97 -18.65 36.00
CA THR A 735 1.18 -17.82 36.93
C THR A 735 1.98 -17.45 38.19
N SER A 736 2.04 -16.14 38.47
CA SER A 736 2.43 -15.46 39.70
C SER A 736 2.79 -16.33 40.93
N THR A 737 4.06 -16.71 41.03
CA THR A 737 4.74 -16.73 42.32
C THR A 737 5.89 -15.74 42.24
N PRO A 738 5.76 -14.52 42.80
CA PRO A 738 6.91 -13.67 43.00
C PRO A 738 7.83 -14.44 43.94
N ARG A 739 8.98 -14.89 43.45
CA ARG A 739 10.03 -15.36 44.36
C ARG A 739 10.54 -14.11 45.05
N ASP A 740 10.30 -14.00 46.36
CA ASP A 740 10.91 -12.99 47.21
C ASP A 740 12.42 -13.01 46.96
N SER A 741 12.91 -11.96 46.30
CA SER A 741 14.27 -11.80 45.79
C SER A 741 15.26 -11.42 46.90
N GLN A 742 15.14 -12.02 48.09
CA GLN A 742 16.00 -11.70 49.24
C GLN A 742 17.00 -12.79 49.62
N GLU A 743 17.00 -13.97 48.97
CA GLU A 743 17.94 -15.04 49.30
C GLU A 743 18.86 -15.41 48.12
N THR A 744 19.57 -14.45 47.49
CA THR A 744 20.62 -14.83 46.51
C THR A 744 21.67 -13.77 46.16
N GLU A 745 21.85 -12.69 46.94
CA GLU A 745 22.86 -11.67 46.59
C GLU A 745 24.32 -12.16 46.69
N ASP A 746 24.59 -13.23 47.46
CA ASP A 746 25.96 -13.76 47.66
C ASP A 746 26.31 -15.02 46.85
N SER A 747 25.38 -15.55 46.04
CA SER A 747 25.67 -16.69 45.15
C SER A 747 26.41 -16.23 43.88
N PRO A 748 27.36 -17.02 43.35
CA PRO A 748 28.02 -16.73 42.07
C PRO A 748 27.01 -16.51 40.93
N VAL A 749 25.91 -17.27 40.90
CA VAL A 749 24.83 -17.12 39.89
C VAL A 749 24.14 -15.76 40.01
N GLY A 750 23.85 -15.31 41.24
CA GLY A 750 23.22 -14.01 41.48
C GLY A 750 24.08 -12.83 40.99
N ARG A 751 25.41 -12.94 41.13
CA ARG A 751 26.37 -11.93 40.63
C ARG A 751 26.39 -11.88 39.09
N SER A 752 26.34 -13.02 38.42
CA SER A 752 26.29 -13.08 36.95
C SER A 752 24.98 -12.50 36.40
N ILE A 753 23.83 -12.78 37.04
CA ILE A 753 22.54 -12.20 36.62
C ILE A 753 22.47 -10.69 36.86
N ALA A 754 22.98 -10.21 38.02
CA ALA A 754 23.09 -8.79 38.29
C ALA A 754 24.05 -8.08 37.31
N TRP A 755 25.07 -8.77 36.82
CA TRP A 755 25.90 -8.30 35.71
C TRP A 755 25.10 -8.17 34.42
N LEU A 756 24.37 -9.21 34.01
CA LEU A 756 23.55 -9.20 32.79
C LEU A 756 22.51 -8.07 32.79
N GLN A 757 21.78 -7.88 33.90
CA GLN A 757 20.81 -6.80 34.04
C GLN A 757 21.45 -5.41 33.91
N ARG A 758 22.63 -5.22 34.51
CA ARG A 758 23.39 -3.98 34.37
C ARG A 758 23.86 -3.78 32.92
N THR A 759 24.32 -4.84 32.27
CA THR A 759 24.78 -4.83 30.88
C THR A 759 23.63 -4.48 29.93
N LEU A 760 22.43 -5.02 30.12
CA LEU A 760 21.26 -4.68 29.30
C LEU A 760 20.84 -3.22 29.46
N ARG A 761 20.81 -2.71 30.71
CA ARG A 761 20.52 -1.28 30.99
C ARG A 761 21.57 -0.33 30.42
N GLN A 762 22.84 -0.72 30.47
CA GLN A 762 23.93 0.05 29.88
C GLN A 762 23.95 -0.09 28.35
N GLY A 763 23.61 -1.25 27.79
CA GLY A 763 23.57 -1.56 26.36
C GLY A 763 22.46 -0.81 25.63
N SER A 764 21.29 -0.61 26.28
CA SER A 764 20.24 0.33 25.85
C SER A 764 20.81 1.75 25.62
N LEU A 765 21.87 2.12 26.35
CA LEU A 765 22.56 3.43 26.24
C LEU A 765 23.90 3.39 25.47
N ALA A 766 24.57 2.24 25.34
CA ALA A 766 25.96 2.11 24.88
C ALA A 766 26.17 1.25 23.61
N LYS A 767 25.10 0.69 23.02
CA LYS A 767 25.07 0.09 21.67
C LYS A 767 26.07 -1.04 21.35
N ASN A 768 26.69 -1.70 22.35
CA ASN A 768 27.52 -2.90 22.15
C ASN A 768 27.44 -3.83 23.39
N PHE A 769 27.34 -5.14 23.18
CA PHE A 769 27.43 -6.14 24.26
C PHE A 769 28.93 -6.35 24.62
N PRO A 770 29.37 -6.08 25.86
CA PRO A 770 30.78 -6.18 26.24
C PRO A 770 31.31 -7.62 26.14
N THR A 771 32.52 -7.76 25.61
CA THR A 771 33.22 -9.05 25.48
C THR A 771 33.89 -9.47 26.79
N ASP A 772 33.71 -10.74 27.10
CA ASP A 772 34.03 -11.51 28.30
C ASP A 772 35.12 -10.96 29.25
N GLY A 773 34.70 -10.63 30.48
CA GLY A 773 35.57 -10.31 31.60
C GLY A 773 35.21 -11.15 32.81
N GLY A 774 35.48 -12.46 32.78
CA GLY A 774 35.53 -13.38 33.94
C GLY A 774 34.26 -13.56 34.80
N ASN A 775 33.20 -12.76 34.58
CA ASN A 775 31.95 -12.70 35.34
C ASN A 775 30.71 -12.92 34.44
N GLY A 776 30.88 -13.53 33.25
CA GLY A 776 29.80 -13.79 32.31
C GLY A 776 28.74 -14.76 32.86
N VAL A 777 27.52 -14.67 32.34
CA VAL A 777 26.45 -15.65 32.59
C VAL A 777 26.72 -16.92 31.79
N ASP A 778 26.58 -18.09 32.41
CA ASP A 778 26.57 -19.36 31.70
C ASP A 778 25.19 -19.58 31.04
N PHE A 779 25.11 -19.33 29.73
CA PHE A 779 23.88 -19.51 28.95
C PHE A 779 23.53 -20.99 28.69
N GLN A 780 24.41 -21.93 29.05
CA GLN A 780 24.16 -23.37 28.93
C GLN A 780 23.61 -23.98 30.23
N ASP A 781 23.61 -23.23 31.33
CA ASP A 781 23.05 -23.67 32.61
C ASP A 781 21.54 -23.36 32.73
N PRO A 782 20.67 -24.39 32.81
CA PRO A 782 19.23 -24.19 32.93
C PRO A 782 18.80 -23.40 34.17
N GLU A 783 19.50 -23.57 35.30
CA GLU A 783 19.14 -22.88 36.55
C GLU A 783 19.40 -21.38 36.43
N SER A 784 20.57 -20.99 35.89
CA SER A 784 20.91 -19.61 35.57
C SER A 784 19.90 -18.96 34.62
N MET A 785 19.46 -19.67 33.56
CA MET A 785 18.48 -19.14 32.61
C MET A 785 17.08 -18.95 33.21
N MET A 786 16.65 -19.87 34.07
CA MET A 786 15.39 -19.72 34.80
C MET A 786 15.40 -18.50 35.72
N ILE A 787 16.52 -18.25 36.40
CA ILE A 787 16.69 -17.06 37.24
C ILE A 787 16.68 -15.81 36.36
N ALA A 788 17.46 -15.79 35.26
CA ALA A 788 17.54 -14.65 34.33
C ALA A 788 16.15 -14.21 33.81
N LEU A 789 15.34 -15.16 33.31
CA LEU A 789 13.98 -14.91 32.82
C LEU A 789 13.02 -14.40 33.91
N GLY A 790 13.27 -14.75 35.17
CA GLY A 790 12.46 -14.33 36.31
C GLY A 790 12.82 -12.94 36.84
N THR A 791 14.11 -12.57 36.78
CA THR A 791 14.66 -11.35 37.41
C THR A 791 14.80 -10.15 36.49
N ILE A 792 15.00 -10.36 35.19
CA ILE A 792 15.17 -9.26 34.22
C ILE A 792 13.80 -8.67 33.89
N ASP A 793 13.68 -7.34 34.01
CA ASP A 793 12.47 -6.60 33.65
C ASP A 793 12.37 -6.44 32.13
N LEU A 794 11.90 -7.51 31.47
CA LEU A 794 11.72 -7.56 30.02
C LEU A 794 10.56 -6.66 29.56
N GLU A 795 9.58 -6.38 30.43
CA GLU A 795 8.50 -5.44 30.14
C GLU A 795 9.01 -3.99 30.05
N GLU A 796 9.83 -3.55 31.01
CA GLU A 796 10.51 -2.24 30.96
C GLU A 796 11.37 -2.11 29.70
N LEU A 797 12.17 -3.14 29.39
CA LEU A 797 13.00 -3.17 28.17
C LEU A 797 12.17 -3.10 26.89
N ARG A 798 11.03 -3.79 26.84
CA ARG A 798 10.11 -3.73 25.69
C ARG A 798 9.54 -2.32 25.51
N ASP A 799 9.14 -1.67 26.60
CA ASP A 799 8.63 -0.29 26.56
C ASP A 799 9.71 0.71 26.14
N GLU A 800 10.97 0.51 26.55
CA GLU A 800 12.12 1.27 26.06
C GLU A 800 12.36 1.04 24.57
N LEU A 801 12.42 -0.23 24.14
CA LEU A 801 12.60 -0.61 22.75
C LEU A 801 11.42 -0.16 21.85
N ASN A 802 10.23 0.11 22.40
CA ASN A 802 9.09 0.62 21.64
C ASN A 802 9.09 2.14 21.47
N LYS A 803 9.88 2.87 22.26
CA LYS A 803 10.03 4.32 22.09
C LYS A 803 10.86 4.56 20.82
N SER A 804 10.26 5.16 19.80
CA SER A 804 10.99 5.51 18.58
C SER A 804 12.00 6.63 18.84
N SER A 805 13.12 6.64 18.11
CA SER A 805 14.02 7.79 18.03
C SER A 805 13.25 9.07 17.64
N ASP A 806 12.26 8.91 16.76
CA ASP A 806 11.34 9.95 16.32
C ASP A 806 10.50 10.56 17.45
N HIS A 807 10.17 9.81 18.51
CA HIS A 807 9.35 10.33 19.61
C HIS A 807 10.09 11.47 20.34
N VAL A 808 11.41 11.39 20.45
CA VAL A 808 12.23 12.44 21.09
C VAL A 808 12.39 13.64 20.16
N GLU A 809 12.65 13.41 18.86
CA GLU A 809 12.85 14.48 17.86
C GLU A 809 11.55 15.18 17.41
N LYS A 810 10.38 14.51 17.45
CA LYS A 810 9.11 15.04 16.91
C LYS A 810 8.14 15.55 17.99
N SER A 811 8.58 15.67 19.24
CA SER A 811 7.70 16.18 20.31
C SER A 811 7.32 17.65 20.09
N PRO A 812 6.12 18.10 20.49
CA PRO A 812 5.75 19.53 20.45
C PRO A 812 6.74 20.42 21.20
N GLN A 813 7.33 19.90 22.28
CA GLN A 813 8.37 20.60 23.03
C GLN A 813 9.64 20.81 22.18
N SER A 814 10.12 19.77 21.49
CA SER A 814 11.28 19.88 20.58
C SER A 814 11.00 20.91 19.49
N LEU A 815 9.82 20.87 18.86
CA LEU A 815 9.43 21.83 17.84
C LEU A 815 9.46 23.29 18.33
N LEU A 816 8.91 23.57 19.51
CA LEU A 816 8.93 24.92 20.09
C LEU A 816 10.36 25.37 20.42
N GLN A 817 11.21 24.45 20.88
CA GLN A 817 12.62 24.73 21.16
C GLN A 817 13.41 25.00 19.87
N ASP A 818 13.17 24.24 18.80
CA ASP A 818 13.80 24.43 17.49
C ASP A 818 13.46 25.80 16.90
N ILE A 819 12.17 26.19 16.95
CA ILE A 819 11.74 27.52 16.50
C ILE A 819 12.46 28.62 17.30
N LEU A 820 12.59 28.47 18.62
CA LEU A 820 13.32 29.44 19.44
C LEU A 820 14.83 29.45 19.20
N ALA A 821 15.43 28.31 18.89
CA ALA A 821 16.86 28.20 18.59
C ALA A 821 17.23 28.97 17.30
N THR A 822 16.35 28.96 16.29
CA THR A 822 16.56 29.74 15.05
C THR A 822 16.57 31.26 15.26
N VAL A 823 16.00 31.75 16.37
CA VAL A 823 15.96 33.18 16.71
C VAL A 823 17.25 33.63 17.42
N GLY A 824 17.89 32.72 18.16
CA GLY A 824 19.11 33.00 18.93
C GLY A 824 20.40 33.04 18.10
N THR A 825 20.39 32.52 16.87
CA THR A 825 21.59 32.38 16.02
C THR A 825 21.83 33.55 15.04
N ILE A 826 20.99 34.59 15.06
CA ILE A 826 21.09 35.72 14.13
C ILE A 826 22.30 36.62 14.43
N GLU A 827 22.90 36.55 15.62
CA GLU A 827 24.07 37.39 15.96
C GLU A 827 25.45 36.78 15.63
N GLU A 828 25.56 35.51 15.23
CA GLU A 828 26.89 34.87 15.03
C GLU A 828 27.16 34.25 13.63
N ASN A 829 26.19 34.11 12.74
CA ASN A 829 26.39 33.41 11.45
C ASN A 829 26.47 34.33 10.21
N GLU A 830 27.29 35.39 10.26
CA GLU A 830 27.81 36.04 9.03
C GLU A 830 29.13 35.40 8.53
N ALA A 831 29.67 34.41 9.24
CA ALA A 831 30.89 33.72 8.85
C ALA A 831 30.69 32.20 8.94
N ASP A 832 30.23 31.59 7.86
CA ASP A 832 30.78 30.32 7.32
C ASP A 832 29.83 29.74 6.26
N CYS A 833 30.08 30.13 5.01
CA CYS A 833 29.79 29.32 3.84
C CYS A 833 31.01 29.39 2.92
N TYR A 834 31.91 28.41 3.07
CA TYR A 834 32.80 27.94 2.01
C TYR A 834 32.51 26.47 1.75
#